data_AF-A0ABD3R9V1-F1
#
_entry.id   AF-A0ABD3R9V1-F1
#
_cell.length_a   1.000
_cell.length_b   1.000
_cell.length_c   1.000
_cell.angle_alpha   90.00
_cell.angle_beta   90.00
_cell.angle_gamma   90.00
#
_symmetry.space_group_name_H-M   'P 1'
#
loop_
_entity.id
_entity.type
_entity.pdbx_description
1 polymer ?
#
loop_
_entity_poly.entity_id
_entity_poly.type
_entity_poly.pdbx_seq_one_letter_code
_entity_poly.pdbx_strand_id
1 'polypeptide(L)'
;MSERADRDEAWHAAANWIESNGGYIHPNLRYDGYRRRVFLDDQDDGGGGGGGGGVLVDAGTMILDVPDACLLTLHSVEGYDDDENSPSASPLVGRDLFRAVHSLHGENGDCGLYHDAQDVILALFLAHLGRRLDDDARRDGRCVVSSYSDGWKTATSRAPWSFYGPYLATLPSSSSSSSSSPLRHQLPRQWSDADLERRLHGTSLYMRVLGEKRGIEKEYRSVKEAWTRLRRRVEGDDDDTFPSFERYDAMMAVVSSRGFAGLGRDGVDAMVPMLDLLDHVRGQSSSSPPSSSGRDGDDDRDHDGVVNEGGMLQWRSDCARHPDVRYGRYEDNDDDGGADLCGETRTSKRRRTGSGIDVVRNDCGGGVRVYTSRSLPMGSILYMSYGAKGNDSLLGRYGFAIPNNVEPDGSCNDVLEVRIRANEPPVKLQRGPKSYSFGPFVRALELCRVASVSEPSGEDAKDRAKVNRNDCERTTIDDEGLEAYLDSYDNASDDIDYVSDEGDSDEDATAEGEDFGDSLYSTPAISNAAQTGRSAETSMLNDVHALDALKKCLQNVRTGLLDNSLAGQFHGEWRKTDEDDNNKGGIGITNLTVEDQYCLILIRSEIETVDFYLAAISELSRQLVERLSELDGPTVSAKVVKGDWCVREESLRDQITAVTTTFLSIRYP
;
A
#
# COMPACT_ATOMS: atom_id res chain seq x y z
N MET A 1 17.79 13.08 24.23
CA MET A 1 17.41 14.50 24.31
C MET A 1 17.85 15.28 23.08
N SER A 2 19.11 15.15 22.61
CA SER A 2 19.56 15.81 21.35
C SER A 2 18.69 15.45 20.15
N GLU A 3 18.53 14.15 19.84
CA GLU A 3 17.76 13.71 18.66
C GLU A 3 16.30 14.19 18.64
N ARG A 4 15.70 14.40 19.82
CA ARG A 4 14.35 14.97 19.92
C ARG A 4 14.34 16.43 19.49
N ALA A 5 15.24 17.23 20.06
CA ALA A 5 15.35 18.65 19.71
C ALA A 5 15.65 18.83 18.21
N ASP A 6 16.50 17.96 17.65
CA ASP A 6 16.85 17.98 16.23
C ASP A 6 15.62 17.73 15.32
N ARG A 7 14.71 16.83 15.72
CA ARG A 7 13.48 16.52 14.96
C ARG A 7 12.42 17.59 15.09
N ASP A 8 12.24 18.13 16.29
CA ASP A 8 11.29 19.22 16.52
C ASP A 8 11.75 20.48 15.75
N GLU A 9 13.06 20.76 15.71
CA GLU A 9 13.63 21.84 14.88
C GLU A 9 13.46 21.56 13.38
N ALA A 10 13.66 20.32 12.92
CA ALA A 10 13.41 19.95 11.52
C ALA A 10 11.94 20.14 11.10
N TRP A 11 10.98 19.76 11.96
CA TRP A 11 9.56 20.01 11.73
C TRP A 11 9.28 21.51 11.57
N HIS A 12 9.77 22.34 12.49
CA HIS A 12 9.57 23.79 12.41
C HIS A 12 10.24 24.39 11.16
N ALA A 13 11.42 23.92 10.78
CA ALA A 13 12.08 24.37 9.56
C ALA A 13 11.23 24.03 8.32
N ALA A 14 10.68 22.81 8.23
CA ALA A 14 9.82 22.39 7.13
C ALA A 14 8.51 23.18 7.07
N ALA A 15 7.85 23.38 8.21
CA ALA A 15 6.62 24.17 8.31
C ALA A 15 6.83 25.61 7.82
N ASN A 16 7.85 26.30 8.35
CA ASN A 16 8.15 27.68 7.93
C ASN A 16 8.56 27.75 6.44
N TRP A 17 9.26 26.73 5.93
CA TRP A 17 9.64 26.65 4.53
C TRP A 17 8.40 26.55 3.63
N ILE A 18 7.43 25.70 3.97
CA ILE A 18 6.15 25.60 3.23
C ILE A 18 5.41 26.93 3.24
N GLU A 19 5.24 27.56 4.42
CA GLU A 19 4.57 28.86 4.54
C GLU A 19 5.27 29.95 3.73
N SER A 20 6.60 29.94 3.68
CA SER A 20 7.37 30.92 2.91
C SER A 20 7.25 30.78 1.40
N ASN A 21 6.81 29.61 0.92
CA ASN A 21 6.53 29.34 -0.48
C ASN A 21 5.03 29.47 -0.81
N GLY A 22 4.25 30.11 0.06
CA GLY A 22 2.81 30.35 -0.14
C GLY A 22 1.90 29.24 0.37
N GLY A 23 2.43 28.24 1.06
CA GLY A 23 1.65 27.19 1.68
C GLY A 23 0.99 27.61 3.00
N TYR A 24 0.29 26.67 3.63
CA TYR A 24 -0.40 26.88 4.89
C TYR A 24 -0.21 25.68 5.82
N ILE A 25 0.18 25.94 7.07
CA ILE A 25 0.23 24.96 8.15
C ILE A 25 -0.76 25.39 9.22
N HIS A 26 -1.67 24.50 9.62
CA HIS A 26 -2.60 24.83 10.69
C HIS A 26 -1.86 25.13 12.00
N PRO A 27 -2.19 26.21 12.73
CA PRO A 27 -1.43 26.68 13.89
C PRO A 27 -1.39 25.68 15.05
N ASN A 28 -2.32 24.73 15.09
CA ASN A 28 -2.36 23.66 16.10
C ASN A 28 -1.67 22.36 15.63
N LEU A 29 -1.16 22.29 14.40
CA LEU A 29 -0.48 21.10 13.90
C LEU A 29 0.90 20.98 14.54
N ARG A 30 1.19 19.84 15.17
CA ARG A 30 2.46 19.56 15.85
C ARG A 30 2.99 18.19 15.44
N TYR A 31 4.30 18.00 15.66
CA TYR A 31 4.97 16.71 15.52
C TYR A 31 5.62 16.32 16.83
N ASP A 32 5.33 15.11 17.30
CA ASP A 32 6.01 14.52 18.44
C ASP A 32 7.26 13.80 17.92
N GLY A 33 8.44 14.43 18.02
CA GLY A 33 9.69 13.81 17.57
C GLY A 33 10.06 12.50 18.29
N TYR A 34 9.51 12.23 19.48
CA TYR A 34 9.75 11.00 20.24
C TYR A 34 8.85 9.86 19.77
N ARG A 35 7.54 10.12 19.63
CA ARG A 35 6.57 9.12 19.14
C ARG A 35 6.51 9.02 17.61
N ARG A 36 7.05 10.03 16.93
CA ARG A 36 7.05 10.23 15.48
C ARG A 36 5.66 10.33 14.88
N ARG A 37 4.79 11.11 15.50
CA ARG A 37 3.40 11.24 15.07
C ARG A 37 3.03 12.69 14.95
N VAL A 38 2.20 12.98 13.96
CA VAL A 38 1.56 14.29 13.81
C VAL A 38 0.28 14.31 14.63
N PHE A 39 0.06 15.39 15.36
CA PHE A 39 -1.11 15.56 16.22
C PHE A 39 -1.56 17.02 16.27
N LEU A 40 -2.77 17.25 16.75
CA LEU A 40 -3.31 18.59 17.02
C LEU A 40 -3.02 18.97 18.47
N ASP A 41 -2.49 20.15 18.73
CA ASP A 41 -2.21 20.64 20.09
C ASP A 41 -2.76 22.05 20.30
N ASP A 42 -3.17 22.36 21.53
CA ASP A 42 -3.68 23.70 21.85
C ASP A 42 -2.50 24.62 22.18
N GLN A 43 -2.30 25.67 21.39
CA GLN A 43 -1.13 26.56 21.46
C GLN A 43 -1.14 27.52 22.68
N ASP A 44 -1.93 27.24 23.71
CA ASP A 44 -1.93 28.02 24.95
C ASP A 44 -0.69 27.69 25.80
N ASP A 45 0.46 28.19 25.35
CA ASP A 45 1.83 28.12 25.92
C ASP A 45 1.96 28.79 27.32
N GLY A 46 0.86 29.00 28.03
CA GLY A 46 0.76 30.06 29.03
C GLY A 46 0.01 29.70 30.31
N GLY A 47 0.09 28.47 30.79
CA GLY A 47 -0.14 28.16 32.21
C GLY A 47 -1.51 28.55 32.75
N GLY A 48 -2.52 27.72 32.50
CA GLY A 48 -3.83 27.87 33.10
C GLY A 48 -4.59 26.56 33.15
N GLY A 49 -4.13 25.62 33.98
CA GLY A 49 -4.90 24.40 34.26
C GLY A 49 -6.28 24.77 34.80
N GLY A 50 -7.31 24.70 33.97
CA GLY A 50 -8.66 25.04 34.39
C GLY A 50 -9.71 25.02 33.29
N GLY A 51 -10.22 23.82 32.97
CA GLY A 51 -11.52 23.61 32.30
C GLY A 51 -11.47 23.74 30.77
N GLY A 52 -11.31 22.66 30.01
CA GLY A 52 -12.27 21.57 29.94
C GLY A 52 -13.37 21.78 28.90
N GLY A 53 -13.36 22.90 28.17
CA GLY A 53 -14.07 23.00 26.89
C GLY A 53 -13.17 22.45 25.79
N GLY A 54 -13.33 21.19 25.40
CA GLY A 54 -12.52 20.58 24.36
C GLY A 54 -12.69 21.33 23.05
N VAL A 55 -11.69 22.14 22.68
CA VAL A 55 -11.65 22.79 21.37
C VAL A 55 -11.61 21.66 20.33
N LEU A 56 -12.56 21.69 19.40
CA LEU A 56 -12.63 20.77 18.28
C LEU A 56 -12.14 21.50 17.03
N VAL A 57 -11.34 20.82 16.23
CA VAL A 57 -11.13 21.20 14.83
C VAL A 57 -12.28 20.59 14.04
N ASP A 58 -13.11 21.43 13.41
CA ASP A 58 -14.30 20.95 12.69
C ASP A 58 -13.93 20.10 11.47
N ALA A 59 -14.83 19.20 11.07
CA ALA A 59 -14.72 18.47 9.80
C ALA A 59 -14.64 19.44 8.62
N GLY A 60 -13.82 19.14 7.62
CA GLY A 60 -13.59 19.99 6.46
C GLY A 60 -12.63 21.15 6.71
N THR A 61 -12.04 21.27 7.90
CA THR A 61 -11.02 22.28 8.18
C THR A 61 -9.74 21.94 7.43
N MET A 62 -9.20 22.89 6.67
CA MET A 62 -7.89 22.74 6.05
C MET A 62 -6.80 22.71 7.12
N ILE A 63 -5.97 21.68 7.11
CA ILE A 63 -4.87 21.52 8.07
C ILE A 63 -3.49 21.73 7.46
N LEU A 64 -3.37 21.56 6.14
CA LEU A 64 -2.13 21.62 5.40
C LEU A 64 -2.42 22.03 3.95
N ASP A 65 -1.67 22.98 3.42
CA ASP A 65 -1.59 23.33 1.99
C ASP A 65 -0.10 23.33 1.60
N VAL A 66 0.29 22.40 0.72
CA VAL A 66 1.66 22.24 0.23
C VAL A 66 1.71 22.68 -1.24
N PRO A 67 2.33 23.83 -1.55
CA PRO A 67 2.46 24.31 -2.92
C PRO A 67 3.30 23.36 -3.79
N ASP A 68 3.05 23.35 -5.11
CA ASP A 68 3.80 22.56 -6.09
C ASP A 68 5.32 22.81 -6.00
N ALA A 69 5.74 24.05 -5.68
CA ALA A 69 7.14 24.39 -5.48
C ALA A 69 7.80 23.62 -4.32
N CYS A 70 7.03 23.16 -3.34
CA CYS A 70 7.51 22.35 -2.22
C CYS A 70 7.44 20.84 -2.48
N LEU A 71 6.78 20.40 -3.56
CA LEU A 71 6.69 18.99 -3.90
C LEU A 71 8.00 18.52 -4.55
N LEU A 72 8.43 17.30 -4.21
CA LEU A 72 9.51 16.65 -4.94
C LEU A 72 8.90 15.72 -5.99
N THR A 73 8.89 16.18 -7.24
CA THR A 73 8.35 15.47 -8.40
C THR A 73 9.44 15.24 -9.44
N LEU A 74 9.12 14.50 -10.50
CA LEU A 74 10.01 14.35 -11.65
C LEU A 74 10.38 15.71 -12.26
N HIS A 75 9.41 16.63 -12.38
CA HIS A 75 9.64 18.00 -12.84
C HIS A 75 10.57 18.79 -11.93
N SER A 76 10.48 18.56 -10.61
CA SER A 76 11.40 19.16 -9.64
C SER A 76 12.85 18.69 -9.86
N VAL A 77 13.07 17.54 -10.50
CA VAL A 77 14.40 17.06 -10.88
C VAL A 77 14.87 17.70 -12.19
N GLU A 78 13.97 17.94 -13.15
CA GLU A 78 14.27 18.54 -14.47
C GLU A 78 14.47 20.07 -14.40
N GLY A 79 13.62 20.77 -13.66
CA GLY A 79 13.48 22.24 -13.71
C GLY A 79 14.68 23.04 -13.19
N TYR A 80 15.64 22.39 -12.52
CA TYR A 80 16.87 23.06 -12.05
C TYR A 80 17.94 23.24 -13.13
N ASP A 81 17.70 22.76 -14.36
CA ASP A 81 18.68 22.79 -15.44
C ASP A 81 18.58 24.00 -16.39
N ASP A 82 17.56 24.86 -16.25
CA ASP A 82 17.26 25.92 -17.23
C ASP A 82 18.12 27.21 -17.14
N ASP A 83 18.94 27.40 -16.10
CA ASP A 83 19.82 28.59 -16.01
C ASP A 83 21.19 28.33 -16.63
N GLU A 84 21.21 28.10 -17.96
CA GLU A 84 22.42 27.84 -18.76
C GLU A 84 23.51 28.93 -18.61
N ASN A 85 23.16 30.11 -18.10
CA ASN A 85 24.07 31.24 -17.93
C ASN A 85 24.75 31.29 -16.55
N SER A 86 24.49 30.36 -15.63
CA SER A 86 25.16 30.36 -14.33
C SER A 86 26.45 29.52 -14.36
N PRO A 87 27.65 30.14 -14.38
CA PRO A 87 28.94 29.42 -14.38
C PRO A 87 29.23 28.65 -13.08
N SER A 88 28.32 28.71 -12.10
CA SER A 88 28.37 27.97 -10.83
C SER A 88 27.25 26.93 -10.69
N ALA A 89 26.40 26.74 -11.71
CA ALA A 89 25.40 25.69 -11.67
C ALA A 89 26.13 24.34 -11.53
N SER A 90 25.88 23.63 -10.44
CA SER A 90 26.38 22.27 -10.30
C SER A 90 25.92 21.45 -11.51
N PRO A 91 26.77 20.54 -12.01
CA PRO A 91 26.58 19.89 -13.28
C PRO A 91 25.30 19.05 -13.26
N LEU A 92 24.26 19.49 -13.97
CA LEU A 92 23.24 18.70 -14.69
C LEU A 92 22.76 17.40 -14.03
N VAL A 93 22.72 17.32 -12.70
CA VAL A 93 22.58 16.01 -12.05
C VAL A 93 21.23 15.40 -12.39
N GLY A 94 20.18 16.21 -12.42
CA GLY A 94 18.87 15.81 -12.88
C GLY A 94 18.93 15.28 -14.30
N ARG A 95 19.27 16.12 -15.29
CA ARG A 95 19.33 15.72 -16.70
C ARG A 95 20.18 14.48 -16.99
N ASP A 96 21.33 14.35 -16.33
CA ASP A 96 22.19 13.19 -16.51
C ASP A 96 21.55 11.91 -15.93
N LEU A 97 20.71 12.03 -14.90
CA LEU A 97 20.05 10.90 -14.23
C LEU A 97 18.94 10.41 -15.15
N PHE A 98 18.12 11.33 -15.67
CA PHE A 98 17.14 11.05 -16.71
C PHE A 98 17.78 10.33 -17.89
N ARG A 99 18.85 10.88 -18.44
CA ARG A 99 19.54 10.27 -19.58
C ARG A 99 20.09 8.89 -19.25
N ALA A 100 20.66 8.70 -18.06
CA ALA A 100 21.17 7.41 -17.63
C ALA A 100 20.05 6.37 -17.50
N VAL A 101 18.97 6.70 -16.80
CA VAL A 101 17.83 5.80 -16.55
C VAL A 101 17.06 5.52 -17.85
N HIS A 102 16.77 6.52 -18.66
CA HIS A 102 16.14 6.32 -19.98
C HIS A 102 17.03 5.54 -20.94
N SER A 103 18.36 5.64 -20.86
CA SER A 103 19.24 4.81 -21.70
C SER A 103 19.19 3.31 -21.38
N LEU A 104 18.64 2.94 -20.22
CA LEU A 104 18.40 1.55 -19.82
C LEU A 104 17.05 1.02 -20.29
N HIS A 105 16.15 1.89 -20.72
CA HIS A 105 14.93 1.51 -21.43
C HIS A 105 15.32 1.18 -22.87
N GLY A 106 15.66 -0.08 -23.12
CA GLY A 106 15.94 -0.55 -24.47
C GLY A 106 14.71 -0.42 -25.38
N GLU A 107 14.92 -0.38 -26.69
CA GLU A 107 13.83 -0.37 -27.70
C GLU A 107 12.86 -1.57 -27.58
N ASN A 108 13.27 -2.63 -26.86
CA ASN A 108 12.50 -3.85 -26.66
C ASN A 108 11.53 -3.80 -25.46
N GLY A 109 11.37 -2.66 -24.78
CA GLY A 109 10.39 -2.49 -23.70
C GLY A 109 10.72 -3.14 -22.35
N ASP A 110 11.68 -4.07 -22.30
CA ASP A 110 12.20 -4.62 -21.03
C ASP A 110 13.21 -3.62 -20.43
N CYS A 111 12.68 -2.65 -19.70
CA CYS A 111 13.48 -1.76 -18.88
C CYS A 111 14.16 -2.65 -17.82
N GLY A 112 15.48 -2.84 -17.91
CA GLY A 112 16.23 -3.70 -16.98
C GLY A 112 16.24 -3.20 -15.52
N LEU A 113 15.35 -2.26 -15.18
CA LEU A 113 15.07 -1.70 -13.87
C LEU A 113 14.11 -2.61 -13.12
N TYR A 114 14.22 -2.58 -11.80
CA TYR A 114 13.34 -3.33 -10.92
C TYR A 114 12.16 -2.48 -10.46
N HIS A 115 12.36 -1.16 -10.29
CA HIS A 115 11.35 -0.17 -9.96
C HIS A 115 10.96 0.67 -11.18
N ASP A 116 9.89 1.44 -11.04
CA ASP A 116 9.53 2.46 -12.01
C ASP A 116 10.68 3.47 -12.19
N ALA A 117 10.88 3.92 -13.42
CA ALA A 117 11.94 4.87 -13.76
C ALA A 117 11.88 6.14 -12.91
N GLN A 118 10.66 6.63 -12.62
CA GLN A 118 10.42 7.81 -11.81
C GLN A 118 10.90 7.61 -10.37
N ASP A 119 10.55 6.48 -9.75
CA ASP A 119 11.00 6.14 -8.40
C ASP A 119 12.53 6.07 -8.30
N VAL A 120 13.17 5.45 -9.29
CA VAL A 120 14.63 5.35 -9.37
C VAL A 120 15.27 6.75 -9.47
N ILE A 121 14.73 7.62 -10.30
CA ILE A 121 15.22 9.00 -10.48
C ILE A 121 15.04 9.79 -9.18
N LEU A 122 13.86 9.75 -8.57
CA LEU A 122 13.56 10.46 -7.32
C LEU A 122 14.47 9.97 -6.18
N ALA A 123 14.65 8.66 -6.03
CA ALA A 123 15.51 8.08 -5.00
C ALA A 123 16.99 8.49 -5.18
N LEU A 124 17.51 8.45 -6.41
CA LEU A 124 18.89 8.90 -6.70
C LEU A 124 19.06 10.40 -6.50
N PHE A 125 18.05 11.19 -6.87
CA PHE A 125 18.07 12.64 -6.66
C PHE A 125 18.08 12.98 -5.17
N LEU A 126 17.17 12.40 -4.38
CA LEU A 126 17.17 12.52 -2.91
C LEU A 126 18.52 12.11 -2.30
N ALA A 127 19.09 11.00 -2.77
CA ALA A 127 20.38 10.52 -2.31
C ALA A 127 21.50 11.52 -2.63
N HIS A 128 21.44 12.15 -3.81
CA HIS A 128 22.35 13.22 -4.18
C HIS A 128 22.19 14.47 -3.29
N LEU A 129 20.96 14.96 -3.11
CA LEU A 129 20.66 16.15 -2.32
C LEU A 129 21.14 15.99 -0.88
N GLY A 130 20.80 14.87 -0.24
CA GLY A 130 21.25 14.59 1.11
C GLY A 130 22.78 14.56 1.22
N ARG A 131 23.48 14.04 0.21
CA ARG A 131 24.95 13.95 0.24
C ARG A 131 25.59 15.32 0.18
N ARG A 132 25.09 16.19 -0.71
CA ARG A 132 25.53 17.58 -0.79
C ARG A 132 25.31 18.31 0.52
N LEU A 133 24.18 18.05 1.16
CA LEU A 133 23.85 18.64 2.43
C LEU A 133 24.81 18.18 3.56
N ASP A 134 25.16 16.89 3.60
CA ASP A 134 26.16 16.39 4.54
C ASP A 134 27.55 17.00 4.29
N ASP A 135 27.94 17.18 3.03
CA ASP A 135 29.22 17.78 2.65
C ASP A 135 29.30 19.27 3.04
N ASP A 136 28.22 20.02 2.83
CA ASP A 136 28.13 21.43 3.25
C ASP A 136 28.18 21.57 4.77
N ALA A 137 27.46 20.72 5.50
CA ALA A 137 27.53 20.70 6.97
C ALA A 137 28.94 20.37 7.49
N ARG A 138 29.65 19.43 6.85
CA ARG A 138 31.05 19.11 7.17
C ARG A 138 31.99 20.26 6.88
N ARG A 139 31.80 20.97 5.76
CA ARG A 139 32.61 22.14 5.38
C ARG A 139 32.44 23.29 6.38
N ASP A 140 31.22 23.53 6.82
CA ASP A 140 30.88 24.61 7.75
C ASP A 140 31.18 24.26 9.21
N GLY A 141 31.45 22.99 9.52
CA GLY A 141 31.62 22.51 10.90
C GLY A 141 30.36 22.66 11.76
N ARG A 142 29.19 22.83 11.13
CA ARG A 142 27.89 23.04 11.78
C ARG A 142 27.04 21.77 11.68
N CYS A 143 26.17 21.55 12.67
CA CYS A 143 25.12 20.55 12.57
C CYS A 143 24.16 20.95 11.42
N VAL A 144 23.74 19.97 10.61
CA VAL A 144 22.83 20.16 9.47
C VAL A 144 21.57 20.92 9.90
N VAL A 145 21.00 20.61 11.07
CA VAL A 145 19.72 21.19 11.52
C VAL A 145 19.87 22.66 11.92
N SER A 146 20.91 22.99 12.68
CA SER A 146 21.16 24.35 13.19
C SER A 146 21.51 25.37 12.09
N SER A 147 21.89 24.93 10.89
CA SER A 147 22.15 25.86 9.78
C SER A 147 20.87 26.42 9.16
N TYR A 148 19.71 25.77 9.37
CA TYR A 148 18.47 26.16 8.71
C TYR A 148 17.76 27.31 9.41
N SER A 149 17.66 27.31 10.73
CA SER A 149 16.76 28.20 11.48
C SER A 149 16.90 29.70 11.15
N ASP A 150 18.11 30.16 10.79
CA ASP A 150 18.38 31.57 10.47
C ASP A 150 18.67 31.87 8.98
N GLY A 151 19.03 30.86 8.18
CA GLY A 151 19.65 31.08 6.87
C GLY A 151 18.72 31.11 5.66
N TRP A 152 17.62 30.34 5.67
CA TRP A 152 16.80 30.14 4.46
C TRP A 152 15.96 31.37 4.10
N LYS A 153 15.58 32.21 5.07
CA LYS A 153 14.76 33.43 4.85
C LYS A 153 15.43 34.46 3.94
N THR A 154 16.77 34.44 3.86
CA THR A 154 17.55 35.35 3.00
C THR A 154 18.17 34.64 1.80
N ALA A 155 18.10 33.31 1.78
CA ALA A 155 18.73 32.52 0.77
C ALA A 155 17.82 32.44 -0.46
N THR A 156 18.02 33.35 -1.41
CA THR A 156 17.83 33.04 -2.84
C THR A 156 18.86 31.99 -3.29
N SER A 157 19.18 31.00 -2.45
CA SER A 157 20.14 29.96 -2.77
C SER A 157 19.53 29.16 -3.90
N ARG A 158 20.15 29.27 -5.07
CA ARG A 158 19.77 28.54 -6.27
C ARG A 158 20.05 27.04 -6.15
N ALA A 159 20.71 26.60 -5.07
CA ALA A 159 21.09 25.21 -4.90
C ALA A 159 19.89 24.35 -4.45
N PRO A 160 19.54 23.28 -5.19
CA PRO A 160 18.38 22.43 -4.88
C PRO A 160 18.46 21.81 -3.47
N TRP A 161 19.64 21.41 -3.02
CA TRP A 161 19.82 20.78 -1.70
C TRP A 161 19.65 21.75 -0.53
N SER A 162 19.87 23.06 -0.76
CA SER A 162 19.53 24.08 0.24
C SER A 162 18.03 24.33 0.29
N PHE A 163 17.37 24.35 -0.88
CA PHE A 163 15.93 24.57 -0.98
C PHE A 163 15.12 23.46 -0.33
N TYR A 164 15.39 22.19 -0.66
CA TYR A 164 14.72 21.02 -0.04
C TYR A 164 15.32 20.63 1.32
N GLY A 165 16.35 21.33 1.80
CA GLY A 165 17.03 21.04 3.07
C GLY A 165 16.09 20.86 4.27
N PRO A 166 15.09 21.75 4.48
CA PRO A 166 14.10 21.60 5.54
C PRO A 166 13.29 20.29 5.43
N TYR A 167 12.82 19.92 4.24
CA TYR A 167 12.13 18.65 4.04
C TYR A 167 13.04 17.45 4.29
N LEU A 168 14.25 17.45 3.72
CA LEU A 168 15.24 16.37 3.90
C LEU A 168 15.60 16.13 5.37
N ALA A 169 15.56 17.17 6.21
CA ALA A 169 15.80 17.06 7.65
C ALA A 169 14.68 16.32 8.40
N THR A 170 13.46 16.26 7.84
CA THR A 170 12.33 15.50 8.40
C THR A 170 12.37 14.01 8.06
N LEU A 171 13.16 13.63 7.05
CA LEU A 171 13.27 12.24 6.61
C LEU A 171 14.09 11.39 7.60
N PRO A 172 13.85 10.07 7.66
CA PRO A 172 14.67 9.17 8.48
C PRO A 172 16.16 9.26 8.12
N SER A 173 16.99 9.67 9.09
CA SER A 173 18.42 9.89 8.84
C SER A 173 19.16 8.58 8.52
N SER A 174 19.79 8.49 7.35
CA SER A 174 20.64 7.35 7.00
C SER A 174 21.98 7.35 7.74
N SER A 175 22.41 8.49 8.30
CA SER A 175 23.78 8.74 8.76
C SER A 175 24.08 8.33 10.22
N SER A 176 23.11 7.85 11.00
CA SER A 176 23.37 7.39 12.36
C SER A 176 24.18 6.08 12.35
N SER A 177 25.50 6.21 12.27
CA SER A 177 26.48 5.11 12.29
C SER A 177 26.56 4.40 13.64
N SER A 178 25.80 4.86 14.65
CA SER A 178 25.60 4.10 15.88
C SER A 178 24.84 2.83 15.52
N SER A 179 25.54 1.69 15.59
CA SER A 179 24.99 0.33 15.45
C SER A 179 23.80 0.04 16.38
N SER A 180 23.52 0.93 17.34
CA SER A 180 22.40 0.89 18.26
C SER A 180 21.17 1.67 17.81
N SER A 181 21.19 2.38 16.67
CA SER A 181 20.01 3.09 16.19
C SER A 181 19.10 2.11 15.44
N PRO A 182 17.91 1.76 15.98
CA PRO A 182 17.00 0.76 15.41
C PRO A 182 16.40 1.16 14.04
N LEU A 183 16.88 2.24 13.44
CA LEU A 183 16.28 2.88 12.27
C LEU A 183 16.92 2.52 10.94
N ARG A 184 18.12 1.92 10.96
CA ARG A 184 18.86 1.55 9.74
C ARG A 184 18.32 0.30 9.05
N HIS A 185 17.30 -0.35 9.59
CA HIS A 185 16.78 -1.64 9.12
C HIS A 185 15.24 -1.66 9.21
N GLN A 186 14.57 -0.62 8.70
CA GLN A 186 13.11 -0.55 8.82
C GLN A 186 12.40 -1.52 7.88
N LEU A 187 12.97 -1.74 6.68
CA LEU A 187 12.35 -2.62 5.69
C LEU A 187 13.06 -3.97 5.62
N PRO A 188 12.31 -5.08 5.40
CA PRO A 188 12.88 -6.41 5.26
C PRO A 188 14.08 -6.48 4.30
N ARG A 189 14.03 -5.81 3.15
CA ARG A 189 15.13 -5.83 2.18
C ARG A 189 16.47 -5.29 2.73
N GLN A 190 16.43 -4.47 3.78
CA GLN A 190 17.60 -3.89 4.42
C GLN A 190 18.16 -4.77 5.53
N TRP A 191 17.47 -5.85 5.88
CA TRP A 191 17.90 -6.77 6.94
C TRP A 191 19.04 -7.66 6.46
N SER A 192 19.81 -8.16 7.43
CA SER A 192 20.80 -9.20 7.16
C SER A 192 20.10 -10.47 6.65
N ASP A 193 20.80 -11.29 5.86
CA ASP A 193 20.21 -12.53 5.36
C ASP A 193 19.83 -13.49 6.51
N ALA A 194 20.58 -13.45 7.62
CA ALA A 194 20.27 -14.20 8.83
C ALA A 194 18.99 -13.70 9.52
N ASP A 195 18.77 -12.39 9.58
CA ASP A 195 17.53 -11.83 10.13
C ASP A 195 16.33 -12.13 9.22
N LEU A 196 16.51 -12.08 7.91
CA LEU A 196 15.47 -12.47 6.95
C LEU A 196 15.08 -13.93 7.08
N GLU A 197 16.07 -14.83 7.13
CA GLU A 197 15.82 -16.26 7.32
C GLU A 197 15.14 -16.51 8.67
N ARG A 198 15.63 -15.92 9.76
CA ARG A 198 15.03 -16.09 11.09
C ARG A 198 13.58 -15.60 11.15
N ARG A 199 13.30 -14.42 10.57
CA ARG A 199 12.02 -13.71 10.72
C ARG A 199 10.98 -14.14 9.69
N LEU A 200 11.36 -14.35 8.44
CA LEU A 200 10.44 -14.52 7.32
C LEU A 200 10.46 -15.92 6.69
N HIS A 201 11.39 -16.82 7.04
CA HIS A 201 11.41 -18.15 6.43
C HIS A 201 10.04 -18.84 6.49
N GLY A 202 9.65 -19.46 5.36
CA GLY A 202 8.34 -20.09 5.21
C GLY A 202 7.19 -19.16 4.81
N THR A 203 7.34 -17.83 4.98
CA THR A 203 6.32 -16.85 4.55
C THR A 203 6.35 -16.59 3.05
N SER A 204 5.25 -16.08 2.51
CA SER A 204 5.20 -15.67 1.10
C SER A 204 6.14 -14.49 0.79
N LEU A 205 6.34 -13.59 1.76
CA LEU A 205 7.17 -12.39 1.64
C LEU A 205 8.68 -12.71 1.51
N TYR A 206 9.16 -13.82 2.07
CA TYR A 206 10.60 -14.13 2.13
C TYR A 206 11.29 -14.14 0.76
N MET A 207 10.73 -14.89 -0.20
CA MET A 207 11.34 -15.01 -1.53
C MET A 207 11.22 -13.72 -2.33
N ARG A 208 10.15 -12.93 -2.08
CA ARG A 208 9.96 -11.62 -2.70
C ARG A 208 11.05 -10.65 -2.26
N VAL A 209 11.31 -10.56 -0.95
CA VAL A 209 12.35 -9.70 -0.39
C VAL A 209 13.75 -10.09 -0.89
N LEU A 210 14.05 -11.38 -1.03
CA LEU A 210 15.31 -11.83 -1.65
C LEU A 210 15.41 -11.47 -3.14
N GLY A 211 14.28 -11.45 -3.84
CA GLY A 211 14.18 -10.94 -5.20
C GLY A 211 14.48 -9.44 -5.27
N GLU A 212 13.79 -8.67 -4.42
CA GLU A 212 13.90 -7.21 -4.31
C GLU A 212 15.32 -6.76 -3.98
N LYS A 213 15.99 -7.38 -2.99
CA LYS A 213 17.40 -7.09 -2.66
C LYS A 213 18.31 -7.20 -3.88
N ARG A 214 18.15 -8.29 -4.66
CA ARG A 214 18.94 -8.53 -5.88
C ARG A 214 18.56 -7.57 -7.00
N GLY A 215 17.27 -7.27 -7.12
CA GLY A 215 16.71 -6.33 -8.10
C GLY A 215 17.29 -4.93 -7.93
N ILE A 216 17.18 -4.36 -6.74
CA ILE A 216 17.68 -3.02 -6.40
C ILE A 216 19.19 -2.93 -6.58
N GLU A 217 19.93 -3.95 -6.16
CA GLU A 217 21.38 -3.97 -6.29
C GLU A 217 21.85 -4.07 -7.75
N LYS A 218 21.14 -4.84 -8.59
CA LYS A 218 21.38 -4.89 -10.04
C LYS A 218 21.04 -3.55 -10.69
N GLU A 219 19.87 -3.01 -10.37
CA GLU A 219 19.37 -1.72 -10.86
C GLU A 219 20.36 -0.59 -10.57
N TYR A 220 20.79 -0.43 -9.32
CA TYR A 220 21.78 0.57 -8.92
C TYR A 220 23.07 0.46 -9.73
N ARG A 221 23.60 -0.76 -9.91
CA ARG A 221 24.81 -0.99 -10.71
C ARG A 221 24.62 -0.58 -12.16
N SER A 222 23.47 -0.94 -12.75
CA SER A 222 23.14 -0.60 -14.14
C SER A 222 23.01 0.91 -14.34
N VAL A 223 22.31 1.61 -13.46
CA VAL A 223 22.16 3.07 -13.52
C VAL A 223 23.49 3.76 -13.29
N LYS A 224 24.27 3.32 -12.29
CA LYS A 224 25.62 3.85 -12.05
C LYS A 224 26.51 3.69 -13.28
N GLU A 225 26.53 2.51 -13.90
CA GLU A 225 27.34 2.27 -15.10
C GLU A 225 26.91 3.17 -16.28
N ALA A 226 25.60 3.32 -16.50
CA ALA A 226 25.06 4.22 -17.52
C ALA A 226 25.48 5.69 -17.27
N TRP A 227 25.33 6.14 -16.03
CA TRP A 227 25.75 7.46 -15.57
C TRP A 227 27.25 7.71 -15.76
N THR A 228 28.12 6.81 -15.29
CA THR A 228 29.57 6.93 -15.42
C THR A 228 30.01 6.88 -16.90
N ARG A 229 29.28 6.17 -17.78
CA ARG A 229 29.52 6.22 -19.24
C ARG A 229 29.16 7.59 -19.83
N LEU A 230 28.07 8.22 -19.36
CA LEU A 230 27.65 9.54 -19.81
C LEU A 230 28.67 10.62 -19.40
N ARG A 231 29.07 10.66 -18.12
CA ARG A 231 29.99 11.70 -17.61
C ARG A 231 31.41 11.60 -18.14
N ARG A 232 31.91 10.38 -18.39
CA ARG A 232 33.22 10.17 -19.06
C ARG A 232 33.32 10.83 -20.43
N ARG A 233 32.20 11.04 -21.12
CA ARG A 233 32.19 11.73 -22.43
C ARG A 233 32.26 13.25 -22.31
N VAL A 234 31.82 13.81 -21.18
CA VAL A 234 31.65 15.26 -21.00
C VAL A 234 32.82 15.88 -20.25
N GLU A 235 33.23 15.32 -19.11
CA GLU A 235 34.07 16.05 -18.14
C GLU A 235 35.43 15.41 -17.87
N GLY A 236 35.67 14.16 -18.31
CA GLY A 236 36.93 13.46 -18.04
C GLY A 236 37.25 13.25 -16.55
N ASP A 237 36.27 13.54 -15.67
CA ASP A 237 36.42 13.61 -14.22
C ASP A 237 35.89 12.35 -13.50
N ASP A 238 36.32 12.19 -12.25
CA ASP A 238 36.26 10.96 -11.46
C ASP A 238 34.84 10.59 -10.95
N ASP A 239 34.62 9.29 -10.71
CA ASP A 239 33.32 8.64 -10.39
C ASP A 239 32.71 9.04 -9.01
N ASP A 240 33.39 9.90 -8.25
CA ASP A 240 33.14 10.13 -6.81
C ASP A 240 31.89 11.00 -6.52
N THR A 241 31.08 11.29 -7.54
CA THR A 241 29.86 12.13 -7.42
C THR A 241 28.56 11.35 -7.35
N PHE A 242 28.57 10.07 -7.73
CA PHE A 242 27.37 9.23 -7.69
C PHE A 242 27.07 8.81 -6.24
N PRO A 243 25.79 8.80 -5.79
CA PRO A 243 25.43 8.35 -4.45
C PRO A 243 25.88 6.90 -4.18
N SER A 244 26.18 6.56 -2.93
CA SER A 244 26.48 5.15 -2.57
C SER A 244 25.23 4.28 -2.63
N PHE A 245 25.42 2.96 -2.72
CA PHE A 245 24.31 2.00 -2.75
C PHE A 245 23.43 2.10 -1.51
N GLU A 246 24.03 2.20 -0.33
CA GLU A 246 23.31 2.28 0.95
C GLU A 246 22.45 3.54 1.02
N ARG A 247 22.93 4.64 0.44
CA ARG A 247 22.17 5.89 0.39
C ARG A 247 21.04 5.81 -0.63
N TYR A 248 21.30 5.20 -1.79
CA TYR A 248 20.29 4.94 -2.78
C TYR A 248 19.16 4.06 -2.21
N ASP A 249 19.49 2.90 -1.64
CA ASP A 249 18.50 1.99 -1.06
C ASP A 249 17.72 2.63 0.10
N ALA A 250 18.38 3.43 0.95
CA ALA A 250 17.69 4.19 1.99
C ALA A 250 16.70 5.21 1.41
N MET A 251 17.05 5.92 0.34
CA MET A 251 16.13 6.87 -0.30
C MET A 251 15.06 6.16 -1.13
N MET A 252 15.35 5.01 -1.71
CA MET A 252 14.35 4.15 -2.35
C MET A 252 13.32 3.67 -1.31
N ALA A 253 13.75 3.38 -0.07
CA ALA A 253 12.84 3.11 1.05
C ALA A 253 11.97 4.31 1.39
N VAL A 254 12.51 5.53 1.36
CA VAL A 254 11.72 6.74 1.53
C VAL A 254 10.70 6.86 0.39
N VAL A 255 11.11 6.82 -0.87
CA VAL A 255 10.22 6.98 -2.03
C VAL A 255 9.09 5.93 -2.03
N SER A 256 9.42 4.65 -1.89
CA SER A 256 8.42 3.56 -1.90
C SER A 256 7.46 3.56 -0.70
N SER A 257 7.83 4.19 0.43
CA SER A 257 6.98 4.26 1.62
C SER A 257 6.21 5.57 1.77
N ARG A 258 6.60 6.63 1.05
CA ARG A 258 6.12 8.01 1.25
C ARG A 258 5.76 8.74 -0.04
N GLY A 259 6.00 8.12 -1.20
CA GLY A 259 5.56 8.62 -2.49
C GLY A 259 4.05 8.50 -2.64
N PHE A 260 3.45 9.52 -3.25
CA PHE A 260 2.04 9.57 -3.57
C PHE A 260 1.89 9.55 -5.09
N ALA A 261 1.08 8.62 -5.59
CA ALA A 261 0.78 8.54 -7.01
C ALA A 261 -0.12 9.71 -7.44
N GLY A 262 0.12 10.27 -8.62
CA GLY A 262 -0.80 11.24 -9.23
C GLY A 262 -0.88 12.63 -8.59
N LEU A 263 -0.17 12.89 -7.49
CA LEU A 263 -0.27 14.18 -6.77
C LEU A 263 0.64 15.27 -7.33
N GLY A 264 1.60 14.94 -8.18
CA GLY A 264 2.45 15.90 -8.88
C GLY A 264 1.76 16.53 -10.09
N ARG A 265 2.39 17.55 -10.65
CA ARG A 265 1.90 18.21 -11.86
C ARG A 265 1.79 17.20 -13.00
N ASP A 266 0.74 17.33 -13.81
CA ASP A 266 0.44 16.43 -14.91
C ASP A 266 0.22 14.95 -14.47
N GLY A 267 -0.10 14.74 -13.19
CA GLY A 267 -0.40 13.40 -12.65
C GLY A 267 0.84 12.54 -12.35
N VAL A 268 2.04 13.14 -12.27
CA VAL A 268 3.24 12.38 -11.90
C VAL A 268 3.29 12.10 -10.40
N ASP A 269 3.99 11.04 -9.99
CA ASP A 269 4.21 10.76 -8.57
C ASP A 269 5.00 11.86 -7.85
N ALA A 270 4.66 12.10 -6.58
CA ALA A 270 5.23 13.18 -5.79
C ALA A 270 5.55 12.73 -4.36
N MET A 271 6.64 13.26 -3.81
CA MET A 271 6.80 13.32 -2.36
C MET A 271 6.13 14.58 -1.83
N VAL A 272 5.24 14.43 -0.85
CA VAL A 272 4.48 15.54 -0.26
C VAL A 272 4.95 15.78 1.18
N PRO A 273 5.80 16.80 1.43
CA PRO A 273 6.31 17.11 2.76
C PRO A 273 5.21 17.26 3.81
N MET A 274 5.48 16.76 5.02
CA MET A 274 4.58 16.78 6.19
C MET A 274 3.33 15.91 6.08
N LEU A 275 2.71 15.80 4.90
CA LEU A 275 1.66 14.82 4.65
C LEU A 275 2.23 13.40 4.81
N ASP A 276 3.42 13.13 4.29
CA ASP A 276 4.14 11.86 4.38
C ASP A 276 4.56 11.43 5.81
N LEU A 277 4.26 12.26 6.82
CA LEU A 277 4.50 11.99 8.24
C LEU A 277 3.24 11.51 8.99
N LEU A 278 2.06 11.51 8.37
CA LEU A 278 0.87 10.98 9.02
C LEU A 278 0.91 9.46 9.06
N ASP A 279 0.54 8.86 10.18
CA ASP A 279 0.52 7.42 10.34
C ASP A 279 -0.68 6.80 9.59
N HIS A 280 -0.53 5.53 9.23
CA HIS A 280 -1.62 4.75 8.66
C HIS A 280 -2.70 4.39 9.69
N VAL A 281 -3.95 4.52 9.27
CA VAL A 281 -5.11 3.84 9.85
C VAL A 281 -5.92 3.21 8.73
N ARG A 282 -6.68 2.16 9.04
CA ARG A 282 -7.55 1.56 8.03
C ARG A 282 -8.64 2.52 7.58
N GLY A 283 -8.97 2.46 6.29
CA GLY A 283 -10.20 3.03 5.78
C GLY A 283 -11.41 2.36 6.43
N GLN A 284 -12.53 3.07 6.46
CA GLN A 284 -13.84 2.45 6.60
C GLN A 284 -14.60 2.78 5.33
N SER A 285 -15.23 1.79 4.74
CA SER A 285 -16.29 2.05 3.78
C SER A 285 -17.44 2.73 4.52
N SER A 286 -17.78 3.95 4.12
CA SER A 286 -18.94 4.70 4.60
C SER A 286 -20.25 4.07 4.11
N SER A 287 -20.44 2.77 4.36
CA SER A 287 -21.57 1.99 3.85
C SER A 287 -22.83 2.14 4.70
N SER A 288 -22.89 3.12 5.60
CA SER A 288 -24.16 3.58 6.16
C SER A 288 -24.73 4.65 5.21
N PRO A 289 -25.65 4.32 4.28
CA PRO A 289 -26.44 5.35 3.65
C PRO A 289 -27.05 6.20 4.78
N PRO A 290 -27.03 7.54 4.69
CA PRO A 290 -27.56 8.39 5.75
C PRO A 290 -28.96 7.89 6.04
N SER A 291 -29.16 7.32 7.23
CA SER A 291 -30.45 6.86 7.67
C SER A 291 -31.33 8.10 7.62
N SER A 292 -32.17 8.17 6.59
CA SER A 292 -33.21 9.17 6.47
C SER A 292 -34.07 8.96 7.70
N SER A 293 -33.81 9.76 8.73
CA SER A 293 -34.59 9.80 9.94
C SER A 293 -35.97 10.29 9.54
N GLY A 294 -36.80 9.34 9.14
CA GLY A 294 -38.23 9.45 9.14
C GLY A 294 -38.62 9.89 10.54
N ARG A 295 -38.93 11.19 10.65
CA ARG A 295 -39.77 11.74 11.69
C ARG A 295 -41.05 10.93 11.70
N ASP A 296 -41.23 10.05 12.69
CA ASP A 296 -42.54 9.62 13.14
C ASP A 296 -42.40 8.99 14.54
N GLY A 297 -43.18 9.51 15.49
CA GLY A 297 -43.61 8.74 16.65
C GLY A 297 -43.11 9.24 18.01
N ASP A 298 -43.83 10.20 18.57
CA ASP A 298 -43.96 10.40 20.01
C ASP A 298 -44.29 9.06 20.71
N ASP A 299 -43.52 8.68 21.74
CA ASP A 299 -44.07 7.91 22.86
C ASP A 299 -43.19 8.04 24.11
N ASP A 300 -43.70 8.85 25.04
CA ASP A 300 -43.24 9.03 26.40
C ASP A 300 -43.31 7.72 27.19
N ARG A 301 -42.17 7.17 27.66
CA ARG A 301 -42.13 6.35 28.89
C ARG A 301 -40.85 6.52 29.69
N ASP A 302 -41.04 7.09 30.87
CA ASP A 302 -40.13 7.12 32.00
C ASP A 302 -39.71 5.70 32.42
N HIS A 303 -38.40 5.45 32.52
CA HIS A 303 -37.90 4.41 33.42
C HIS A 303 -36.53 4.78 34.02
N ASP A 304 -36.60 5.16 35.30
CA ASP A 304 -35.46 5.27 36.21
C ASP A 304 -34.78 3.91 36.44
N GLY A 305 -33.46 3.87 36.35
CA GLY A 305 -32.67 2.66 36.57
C GLY A 305 -31.17 2.91 36.74
N VAL A 306 -30.79 3.39 37.92
CA VAL A 306 -29.42 3.51 38.42
C VAL A 306 -28.75 2.15 38.54
N VAL A 307 -27.62 1.90 37.87
CA VAL A 307 -26.59 0.95 38.35
C VAL A 307 -25.18 1.45 38.02
N ASN A 308 -24.33 1.23 39.01
CA ASN A 308 -23.02 1.81 39.30
C ASN A 308 -21.87 1.26 38.45
N GLU A 309 -20.84 2.09 38.34
CA GLU A 309 -19.58 1.89 37.64
C GLU A 309 -18.72 0.77 38.26
N GLY A 310 -18.32 -0.19 37.44
CA GLY A 310 -17.26 -1.16 37.72
C GLY A 310 -16.19 -1.06 36.64
N GLY A 311 -15.07 -0.43 36.98
CA GLY A 311 -13.94 -0.16 36.09
C GLY A 311 -13.29 -1.44 35.56
N MET A 312 -13.72 -1.83 34.36
CA MET A 312 -13.10 -2.84 33.53
C MET A 312 -12.15 -2.10 32.57
N LEU A 313 -10.85 -2.37 32.68
CA LEU A 313 -9.88 -2.11 31.60
C LEU A 313 -10.16 -3.11 30.47
N GLN A 314 -11.35 -2.99 29.91
CA GLN A 314 -11.69 -3.45 28.59
C GLN A 314 -10.66 -2.76 27.70
N TRP A 315 -9.90 -3.53 26.92
CA TRP A 315 -9.51 -3.05 25.60
C TRP A 315 -10.84 -2.64 24.98
N ARG A 316 -11.19 -1.36 25.12
CA ARG A 316 -12.35 -0.82 24.45
C ARG A 316 -12.15 -1.26 23.01
N SER A 317 -13.23 -1.79 22.43
CA SER A 317 -13.44 -1.70 21.00
C SER A 317 -13.26 -0.24 20.64
N ASP A 318 -12.00 0.18 20.50
CA ASP A 318 -11.55 1.49 20.10
C ASP A 318 -11.97 1.54 18.64
N CYS A 319 -13.25 1.89 18.51
CA CYS A 319 -13.87 2.70 17.50
C CYS A 319 -13.10 2.57 16.21
N ALA A 320 -13.60 1.73 15.31
CA ALA A 320 -13.24 1.72 13.91
C ALA A 320 -12.90 3.17 13.49
N ARG A 321 -11.60 3.46 13.33
CA ARG A 321 -11.10 4.82 13.18
C ARG A 321 -11.17 5.13 11.69
N HIS A 322 -12.08 6.01 11.29
CA HIS A 322 -12.02 6.61 9.96
C HIS A 322 -10.68 7.36 9.78
N PRO A 323 -10.15 7.46 8.55
CA PRO A 323 -9.04 8.38 8.29
C PRO A 323 -9.42 9.77 8.78
N ASP A 324 -8.52 10.40 9.54
CA ASP A 324 -8.76 11.72 10.12
C ASP A 324 -8.67 12.82 9.08
N VAL A 325 -8.00 12.54 7.97
CA VAL A 325 -7.71 13.49 6.92
C VAL A 325 -8.07 12.94 5.54
N ARG A 326 -8.38 13.87 4.64
CA ARG A 326 -8.50 13.66 3.19
C ARG A 326 -7.56 14.65 2.50
N TYR A 327 -6.99 14.25 1.38
CA TYR A 327 -6.08 15.10 0.62
C TYR A 327 -6.42 15.05 -0.87
N GLY A 328 -6.03 16.09 -1.60
CA GLY A 328 -6.23 16.16 -3.04
C GLY A 328 -5.34 17.21 -3.67
N ARG A 329 -5.04 17.02 -4.94
CA ARG A 329 -4.36 18.00 -5.77
C ARG A 329 -5.32 19.15 -6.09
N TYR A 330 -4.81 20.38 -6.17
CA TYR A 330 -5.54 21.52 -6.72
C TYR A 330 -4.68 22.25 -7.77
N GLU A 331 -5.35 22.90 -8.70
CA GLU A 331 -4.75 23.78 -9.70
C GLU A 331 -5.31 25.19 -9.47
N ASP A 332 -4.45 26.20 -9.40
CA ASP A 332 -4.87 27.60 -9.41
C ASP A 332 -5.25 27.97 -10.85
N ASN A 333 -6.40 27.48 -11.29
CA ASN A 333 -7.04 28.00 -12.48
C ASN A 333 -7.64 29.37 -12.13
N ASP A 334 -6.89 30.42 -12.49
CA ASP A 334 -7.06 31.86 -12.23
C ASP A 334 -8.41 32.50 -12.64
N ASP A 335 -9.49 31.76 -12.91
CA ASP A 335 -10.72 32.34 -13.50
C ASP A 335 -12.06 31.82 -12.97
N ASP A 336 -12.10 31.15 -11.80
CA ASP A 336 -13.35 31.11 -11.02
C ASP A 336 -13.53 32.46 -10.31
N GLY A 337 -13.78 33.48 -11.14
CA GLY A 337 -14.30 34.77 -10.72
C GLY A 337 -15.50 34.51 -9.83
N GLY A 338 -15.31 34.72 -8.53
CA GLY A 338 -16.31 34.50 -7.50
C GLY A 338 -17.69 34.95 -7.99
N ALA A 339 -18.53 33.97 -8.28
CA ALA A 339 -19.97 34.14 -8.21
C ALA A 339 -20.29 34.30 -6.73
N ASP A 340 -20.03 35.52 -6.25
CA ASP A 340 -20.66 36.06 -5.08
C ASP A 340 -22.17 35.86 -5.27
N LEU A 341 -22.75 35.10 -4.35
CA LEU A 341 -24.17 35.08 -4.05
C LEU A 341 -24.58 36.47 -3.56
N CYS A 342 -24.47 37.51 -4.41
CA CYS A 342 -25.10 38.82 -4.28
C CYS A 342 -24.82 39.62 -5.56
N GLY A 343 -25.80 39.65 -6.47
CA GLY A 343 -25.66 40.31 -7.76
C GLY A 343 -25.44 41.82 -7.66
N GLU A 344 -24.53 42.32 -8.50
CA GLU A 344 -24.70 43.56 -9.26
C GLU A 344 -23.61 43.67 -10.33
N THR A 345 -24.02 43.58 -11.60
CA THR A 345 -23.16 43.70 -12.77
C THR A 345 -22.68 45.13 -12.94
N ARG A 346 -21.38 45.38 -12.70
CA ARG A 346 -20.71 46.62 -13.14
C ARG A 346 -19.50 46.30 -14.03
N THR A 347 -19.74 46.37 -15.33
CA THR A 347 -18.72 46.36 -16.39
C THR A 347 -17.72 47.51 -16.20
N SER A 348 -16.52 47.22 -15.72
CA SER A 348 -15.44 48.21 -15.61
C SER A 348 -14.26 47.85 -16.52
N LYS A 349 -14.22 48.55 -17.65
CA LYS A 349 -13.20 48.48 -18.70
C LYS A 349 -11.93 49.22 -18.23
N ARG A 350 -10.91 48.50 -17.75
CA ARG A 350 -9.67 49.11 -17.27
C ARG A 350 -8.57 49.09 -18.35
N ARG A 351 -8.11 50.29 -18.71
CA ARG A 351 -7.00 50.54 -19.67
C ARG A 351 -5.66 50.10 -19.07
N ARG A 352 -4.88 49.33 -19.82
CA ARG A 352 -3.47 49.03 -19.59
C ARG A 352 -2.61 50.26 -19.90
N THR A 353 -1.74 50.65 -18.97
CA THR A 353 -0.60 51.54 -19.23
C THR A 353 0.62 51.04 -18.44
N GLY A 354 1.62 50.55 -19.17
CA GLY A 354 3.04 50.91 -19.00
C GLY A 354 3.88 50.33 -17.85
N SER A 355 4.80 49.43 -18.21
CA SER A 355 6.25 49.50 -17.91
C SER A 355 6.73 49.39 -16.44
N GLY A 356 7.13 48.17 -16.06
CA GLY A 356 8.09 47.90 -14.99
C GLY A 356 8.51 46.43 -15.05
N ILE A 357 9.80 46.17 -15.31
CA ILE A 357 10.41 44.83 -15.26
C ILE A 357 10.67 44.53 -13.79
N ASP A 358 9.92 43.60 -13.22
CA ASP A 358 10.29 42.84 -12.02
C ASP A 358 10.02 41.36 -12.28
N VAL A 359 11.06 40.56 -12.08
CA VAL A 359 11.05 39.10 -12.21
C VAL A 359 10.49 38.53 -10.92
N VAL A 360 9.26 38.03 -10.93
CA VAL A 360 8.86 36.85 -10.15
C VAL A 360 7.86 36.08 -11.01
N ARG A 361 8.26 34.88 -11.44
CA ARG A 361 7.43 33.92 -12.17
C ARG A 361 6.24 33.57 -11.28
N ASN A 362 5.07 34.07 -11.63
CA ASN A 362 3.79 33.83 -10.96
C ASN A 362 2.95 32.90 -11.84
N ASP A 363 3.59 31.87 -12.39
CA ASP A 363 2.99 31.00 -13.40
C ASP A 363 2.77 29.61 -12.79
N CYS A 364 1.49 29.25 -12.67
CA CYS A 364 0.92 27.96 -12.23
C CYS A 364 0.96 27.75 -10.71
N GLY A 365 0.09 28.45 -9.98
CA GLY A 365 -0.20 28.06 -8.61
C GLY A 365 -0.98 26.73 -8.58
N GLY A 366 -0.75 25.91 -7.59
CA GLY A 366 -1.22 24.53 -7.51
C GLY A 366 -0.49 23.83 -6.38
N GLY A 367 -0.97 22.66 -5.98
CA GLY A 367 -0.36 21.93 -4.87
C GLY A 367 -1.27 20.84 -4.31
N VAL A 368 -1.01 20.46 -3.06
CA VAL A 368 -1.78 19.45 -2.33
C VAL A 368 -2.41 20.10 -1.10
N ARG A 369 -3.73 20.01 -0.99
CA ARG A 369 -4.47 20.43 0.21
C ARG A 369 -4.93 19.22 1.01
N VAL A 370 -4.91 19.37 2.33
CA VAL A 370 -5.32 18.36 3.29
C VAL A 370 -6.37 18.95 4.21
N TYR A 371 -7.49 18.26 4.34
CA TYR A 371 -8.61 18.65 5.17
C TYR A 371 -8.90 17.57 6.21
N THR A 372 -9.44 17.95 7.35
CA THR A 372 -10.01 16.99 8.30
C THR A 372 -11.25 16.31 7.69
N SER A 373 -11.33 14.99 7.81
CA SER A 373 -12.50 14.21 7.36
C SER A 373 -13.61 14.17 8.41
N ARG A 374 -13.28 14.49 9.67
CA ARG A 374 -14.20 14.52 10.82
C ARG A 374 -13.78 15.60 11.81
N SER A 375 -14.65 15.92 12.76
CA SER A 375 -14.26 16.82 13.85
C SER A 375 -13.27 16.11 14.78
N LEU A 376 -12.17 16.76 15.10
CA LEU A 376 -11.06 16.19 15.86
C LEU A 376 -10.80 17.01 17.14
N PRO A 377 -10.78 16.38 18.32
CA PRO A 377 -10.39 17.08 19.54
C PRO A 377 -8.90 17.43 19.54
N MET A 378 -8.53 18.54 20.19
CA MET A 378 -7.12 18.80 20.50
C MET A 378 -6.52 17.63 21.28
N GLY A 379 -5.27 17.30 20.98
CA GLY A 379 -4.54 16.11 21.42
C GLY A 379 -4.69 14.90 20.49
N SER A 380 -5.54 14.97 19.45
CA SER A 380 -5.72 13.85 18.51
C SER A 380 -4.49 13.64 17.65
N ILE A 381 -4.04 12.39 17.56
CA ILE A 381 -3.09 11.94 16.54
C ILE A 381 -3.84 11.92 15.21
N LEU A 382 -3.21 12.46 14.16
CA LEU A 382 -3.76 12.45 12.82
C LEU A 382 -3.32 11.19 12.09
N TYR A 383 -4.30 10.48 11.57
CA TYR A 383 -4.09 9.31 10.72
C TYR A 383 -4.65 9.52 9.32
N MET A 384 -4.01 8.88 8.33
CA MET A 384 -4.54 8.77 6.97
C MET A 384 -4.70 7.29 6.58
N SER A 385 -5.50 7.02 5.55
CA SER A 385 -5.50 5.69 4.93
C SER A 385 -4.40 5.59 3.89
N TYR A 386 -3.69 4.46 3.85
CA TYR A 386 -2.75 4.13 2.78
C TYR A 386 -3.40 3.23 1.72
N GLY A 387 -4.71 3.02 1.79
CA GLY A 387 -5.45 2.05 0.99
C GLY A 387 -5.53 0.67 1.65
N ALA A 388 -6.24 -0.25 0.99
CA ALA A 388 -6.49 -1.63 1.43
C ALA A 388 -5.27 -2.53 1.21
N LYS A 389 -4.17 -2.29 1.95
CA LYS A 389 -2.91 -3.03 1.79
C LYS A 389 -2.82 -4.24 2.72
N GLY A 390 -2.37 -5.37 2.18
CA GLY A 390 -2.02 -6.55 2.97
C GLY A 390 -0.75 -6.36 3.81
N ASN A 391 -0.61 -7.16 4.87
CA ASN A 391 0.52 -7.11 5.81
C ASN A 391 1.86 -7.44 5.15
N ASP A 392 1.87 -8.20 4.06
CA ASP A 392 3.07 -8.45 3.25
C ASP A 392 3.56 -7.15 2.60
N SER A 393 2.64 -6.35 2.07
CA SER A 393 2.91 -5.04 1.45
C SER A 393 3.22 -3.97 2.49
N LEU A 394 2.48 -3.92 3.59
CA LEU A 394 2.74 -3.02 4.71
C LEU A 394 4.13 -3.28 5.31
N LEU A 395 4.48 -4.54 5.54
CA LEU A 395 5.79 -4.88 6.11
C LEU A 395 6.91 -4.67 5.08
N GLY A 396 6.71 -5.11 3.83
CA GLY A 396 7.70 -5.01 2.77
C GLY A 396 8.04 -3.57 2.38
N ARG A 397 7.03 -2.69 2.25
CA ARG A 397 7.20 -1.31 1.79
C ARG A 397 7.26 -0.28 2.90
N TYR A 398 6.53 -0.47 4.00
CA TYR A 398 6.40 0.53 5.07
C TYR A 398 7.05 0.11 6.40
N GLY A 399 7.43 -1.16 6.55
CA GLY A 399 8.15 -1.64 7.73
C GLY A 399 7.28 -1.90 8.96
N PHE A 400 5.97 -2.05 8.78
CA PHE A 400 5.04 -2.41 9.87
C PHE A 400 3.97 -3.41 9.43
N ALA A 401 3.32 -4.05 10.39
CA ALA A 401 2.17 -4.91 10.14
C ALA A 401 1.06 -4.59 11.15
N ILE A 402 -0.19 -4.75 10.74
CA ILE A 402 -1.38 -4.44 11.53
C ILE A 402 -2.06 -5.76 11.94
N PRO A 403 -2.32 -5.98 13.24
CA PRO A 403 -3.04 -7.15 13.68
C PRO A 403 -4.47 -7.18 13.12
N ASN A 404 -4.96 -8.39 12.80
CA ASN A 404 -6.31 -8.62 12.27
C ASN A 404 -6.64 -7.72 11.08
N ASN A 405 -5.86 -7.78 9.99
CA ASN A 405 -6.00 -6.95 8.79
C ASN A 405 -7.26 -7.24 7.96
N VAL A 406 -8.40 -6.98 8.60
CA VAL A 406 -9.75 -7.29 8.14
C VAL A 406 -10.54 -5.98 8.05
N GLU A 407 -11.24 -5.81 6.94
CA GLU A 407 -12.16 -4.73 6.63
C GLU A 407 -13.51 -4.90 7.34
N PRO A 408 -14.36 -3.86 7.42
CA PRO A 408 -15.67 -3.93 8.07
C PRO A 408 -16.61 -5.00 7.50
N ASP A 409 -16.47 -5.34 6.21
CA ASP A 409 -17.25 -6.39 5.53
C ASP A 409 -16.76 -7.81 5.85
N GLY A 410 -15.69 -7.93 6.65
CA GLY A 410 -15.06 -9.19 7.02
C GLY A 410 -14.07 -9.72 5.98
N SER A 411 -13.76 -8.96 4.92
CA SER A 411 -12.68 -9.30 3.98
C SER A 411 -11.32 -9.04 4.62
N CYS A 412 -10.36 -9.93 4.42
CA CYS A 412 -9.01 -9.77 4.95
C CYS A 412 -8.11 -9.20 3.87
N ASN A 413 -7.47 -8.06 4.08
CA ASN A 413 -6.52 -7.48 3.11
C ASN A 413 -5.23 -8.31 2.97
N ASP A 414 -4.97 -9.22 3.91
CA ASP A 414 -3.79 -10.08 3.83
C ASP A 414 -3.95 -11.15 2.75
N VAL A 415 -2.98 -11.17 1.83
CA VAL A 415 -2.90 -12.09 0.71
C VAL A 415 -1.78 -13.08 0.94
N LEU A 416 -2.09 -14.37 0.78
CA LEU A 416 -1.12 -15.47 0.78
C LEU A 416 -0.76 -15.82 -0.66
N GLU A 417 0.51 -15.66 -1.03
CA GLU A 417 0.99 -16.14 -2.33
C GLU A 417 1.46 -17.59 -2.27
N VAL A 418 0.78 -18.47 -3.00
CA VAL A 418 1.12 -19.90 -3.06
C VAL A 418 1.54 -20.30 -4.46
N ARG A 419 2.79 -20.78 -4.59
CA ARG A 419 3.26 -21.36 -5.85
C ARG A 419 2.84 -22.82 -5.94
N ILE A 420 1.84 -23.10 -6.77
CA ILE A 420 1.35 -24.46 -7.02
C ILE A 420 2.23 -25.20 -8.04
N ARG A 421 2.82 -24.47 -8.98
CA ARG A 421 3.69 -25.01 -10.05
C ARG A 421 4.95 -24.17 -10.21
N ALA A 422 6.08 -24.80 -10.52
CA ALA A 422 7.37 -24.13 -10.57
C ALA A 422 7.49 -23.01 -11.63
N ASN A 423 6.79 -23.15 -12.76
CA ASN A 423 6.89 -22.25 -13.91
C ASN A 423 5.68 -21.31 -14.06
N GLU A 424 4.79 -21.29 -13.08
CA GLU A 424 3.59 -20.45 -13.10
C GLU A 424 3.65 -19.40 -12.01
N PRO A 425 2.99 -18.24 -12.22
CA PRO A 425 2.91 -17.22 -11.19
C PRO A 425 2.24 -17.79 -9.92
N PRO A 426 2.65 -17.33 -8.72
CA PRO A 426 1.97 -17.68 -7.49
C PRO A 426 0.50 -17.28 -7.52
N VAL A 427 -0.37 -18.10 -6.94
CA VAL A 427 -1.79 -17.75 -6.76
C VAL A 427 -1.93 -16.92 -5.49
N LYS A 428 -2.58 -15.76 -5.61
CA LYS A 428 -2.87 -14.81 -4.53
C LYS A 428 -4.16 -15.22 -3.79
N LEU A 429 -4.04 -15.96 -2.70
CA LEU A 429 -5.16 -16.46 -1.90
C LEU A 429 -5.54 -15.47 -0.79
N GLN A 430 -6.82 -15.10 -0.69
CA GLN A 430 -7.31 -14.11 0.26
C GLN A 430 -8.55 -14.66 0.99
N ARG A 431 -8.53 -14.62 2.34
CA ARG A 431 -9.70 -15.03 3.13
C ARG A 431 -10.73 -13.91 3.23
N GLY A 432 -12.00 -14.25 3.32
CA GLY A 432 -13.08 -13.27 3.43
C GLY A 432 -14.34 -13.68 2.65
N PRO A 433 -15.21 -12.71 2.33
CA PRO A 433 -16.37 -12.92 1.48
C PRO A 433 -16.04 -13.62 0.16
N LYS A 434 -17.07 -14.21 -0.44
CA LYS A 434 -16.98 -14.95 -1.71
C LYS A 434 -16.32 -14.13 -2.83
N SER A 435 -16.62 -12.83 -2.92
CA SER A 435 -16.10 -11.93 -3.96
C SER A 435 -14.58 -11.94 -4.04
N TYR A 436 -13.90 -12.04 -2.89
CA TYR A 436 -12.44 -12.04 -2.80
C TYR A 436 -11.84 -13.45 -2.84
N SER A 437 -12.51 -14.42 -2.22
CA SER A 437 -11.92 -15.73 -1.98
C SER A 437 -12.15 -16.75 -3.10
N PHE A 438 -13.25 -16.63 -3.87
CA PHE A 438 -13.68 -17.66 -4.82
C PHE A 438 -12.80 -17.75 -6.07
N GLY A 439 -12.53 -16.63 -6.74
CA GLY A 439 -11.75 -16.59 -7.99
C GLY A 439 -10.36 -17.21 -7.83
N PRO A 440 -9.55 -16.72 -6.87
CA PRO A 440 -8.23 -17.28 -6.60
C PRO A 440 -8.27 -18.77 -6.20
N PHE A 441 -9.30 -19.20 -5.47
CA PHE A 441 -9.47 -20.61 -5.10
C PHE A 441 -9.69 -21.51 -6.32
N VAL A 442 -10.57 -21.10 -7.23
CA VAL A 442 -10.83 -21.86 -8.48
C VAL A 442 -9.56 -21.91 -9.32
N ARG A 443 -8.85 -20.79 -9.48
CA ARG A 443 -7.57 -20.73 -10.18
C ARG A 443 -6.57 -21.73 -9.58
N ALA A 444 -6.42 -21.73 -8.26
CA ALA A 444 -5.56 -22.68 -7.56
C ALA A 444 -5.92 -24.15 -7.86
N LEU A 445 -7.22 -24.47 -7.83
CA LEU A 445 -7.72 -25.81 -8.11
C LEU A 445 -7.44 -26.24 -9.55
N GLU A 446 -7.62 -25.34 -10.52
CA GLU A 446 -7.34 -25.62 -11.93
C GLU A 446 -5.86 -25.92 -12.17
N LEU A 447 -4.95 -25.19 -11.53
CA LEU A 447 -3.51 -25.48 -11.59
C LEU A 447 -3.17 -26.87 -11.05
N CYS A 448 -3.86 -27.32 -10.00
CA CYS A 448 -3.74 -28.68 -9.49
C CYS A 448 -4.29 -29.72 -10.47
N ARG A 449 -5.44 -29.44 -11.10
CA ARG A 449 -6.08 -30.33 -12.08
C ARG A 449 -5.21 -30.56 -13.32
N VAL A 450 -4.58 -29.51 -13.84
CA VAL A 450 -3.64 -29.66 -14.97
C VAL A 450 -2.42 -30.47 -14.52
N ALA A 451 -2.01 -30.39 -13.25
CA ALA A 451 -0.76 -31.00 -12.76
C ALA A 451 -0.89 -32.52 -12.67
N SER A 452 -2.06 -33.01 -12.25
CA SER A 452 -2.36 -34.44 -12.20
C SER A 452 -2.37 -35.11 -13.57
N VAL A 453 -2.64 -34.36 -14.65
CA VAL A 453 -2.63 -34.92 -16.02
C VAL A 453 -1.21 -34.97 -16.60
N SER A 454 -0.34 -34.05 -16.18
CA SER A 454 0.97 -33.83 -16.80
C SER A 454 2.12 -34.64 -16.20
N GLU A 455 1.92 -35.44 -15.16
CA GLU A 455 2.98 -36.35 -14.67
C GLU A 455 2.91 -37.68 -15.43
N PRO A 456 3.74 -37.89 -16.48
CA PRO A 456 3.82 -39.18 -17.14
C PRO A 456 4.36 -40.21 -16.13
N SER A 457 3.48 -41.10 -15.69
CA SER A 457 3.85 -42.21 -14.83
C SER A 457 4.78 -43.18 -15.56
N GLY A 458 6.08 -43.13 -15.29
CA GLY A 458 6.99 -44.26 -15.48
C GLY A 458 7.72 -44.35 -16.83
N GLU A 459 9.04 -44.55 -16.71
CA GLU A 459 10.06 -45.10 -17.63
C GLU A 459 10.18 -44.59 -19.08
N ASP A 460 9.11 -44.27 -19.80
CA ASP A 460 9.15 -43.83 -21.20
C ASP A 460 9.51 -42.33 -21.38
N ALA A 461 9.53 -41.57 -20.29
CA ALA A 461 9.87 -40.14 -20.31
C ALA A 461 11.34 -39.87 -20.70
N LYS A 462 12.24 -40.86 -20.53
CA LYS A 462 13.65 -40.71 -20.91
C LYS A 462 13.89 -40.76 -22.41
N ASP A 463 13.03 -41.44 -23.17
CA ASP A 463 13.17 -41.57 -24.63
C ASP A 463 12.38 -40.51 -25.41
N ARG A 464 11.30 -39.95 -24.83
CA ARG A 464 10.48 -38.91 -25.48
C ARG A 464 10.99 -37.48 -25.34
N ALA A 465 11.90 -37.18 -24.41
CA ALA A 465 12.46 -35.83 -24.23
C ALA A 465 13.37 -35.34 -25.37
N LYS A 466 13.61 -36.16 -26.42
CA LYS A 466 14.45 -35.80 -27.58
C LYS A 466 13.68 -35.46 -28.85
N VAL A 467 12.36 -35.62 -28.89
CA VAL A 467 11.57 -35.40 -30.11
C VAL A 467 10.48 -34.38 -29.81
N ASN A 468 10.43 -33.31 -30.61
CA ASN A 468 9.46 -32.22 -30.58
C ASN A 468 9.63 -31.14 -29.50
N ARG A 469 10.49 -30.16 -29.85
CA ARG A 469 10.59 -28.87 -29.17
C ARG A 469 10.06 -27.70 -30.02
N ASN A 470 9.37 -27.95 -31.14
CA ASN A 470 9.13 -26.91 -32.15
C ASN A 470 7.69 -26.43 -32.36
N ASP A 471 6.63 -27.11 -31.91
CA ASP A 471 5.26 -26.68 -32.26
C ASP A 471 4.31 -26.70 -31.05
N CYS A 472 4.48 -25.77 -30.12
CA CYS A 472 3.44 -25.43 -29.15
C CYS A 472 3.26 -23.91 -29.18
N GLU A 473 2.40 -23.45 -30.09
CA GLU A 473 1.82 -22.12 -30.04
C GLU A 473 1.04 -22.01 -28.73
N ARG A 474 1.70 -21.37 -27.75
CA ARG A 474 1.20 -21.08 -26.43
C ARG A 474 0.19 -19.95 -26.55
N THR A 475 -1.10 -20.25 -26.42
CA THR A 475 -2.10 -19.24 -26.08
C THR A 475 -1.79 -18.77 -24.65
N THR A 476 -1.05 -17.68 -24.53
CA THR A 476 -1.00 -16.91 -23.28
C THR A 476 -2.41 -16.41 -23.06
N ILE A 477 -3.10 -16.95 -22.06
CA ILE A 477 -4.27 -16.28 -21.50
C ILE A 477 -3.69 -15.06 -20.79
N ASP A 478 -3.94 -13.92 -21.37
CA ASP A 478 -3.60 -12.59 -20.93
C ASP A 478 -4.32 -12.35 -19.60
N ASP A 479 -3.63 -12.64 -18.48
CA ASP A 479 -4.08 -12.42 -17.10
C ASP A 479 -4.40 -10.93 -16.81
N GLU A 480 -4.09 -10.03 -17.75
CA GLU A 480 -4.38 -8.58 -17.70
C GLU A 480 -5.88 -8.29 -17.55
N GLY A 481 -6.77 -9.11 -18.14
CA GLY A 481 -8.21 -8.88 -18.07
C GLY A 481 -8.82 -9.14 -16.68
N LEU A 482 -8.25 -10.07 -15.89
CA LEU A 482 -8.75 -10.40 -14.56
C LEU A 482 -8.14 -9.50 -13.48
N GLU A 483 -6.87 -9.11 -13.62
CA GLU A 483 -6.24 -8.10 -12.75
C GLU A 483 -6.84 -6.70 -12.99
N ALA A 484 -7.07 -6.27 -14.24
CA ALA A 484 -7.76 -5.01 -14.52
C ALA A 484 -9.21 -4.98 -13.99
N TYR A 485 -9.90 -6.13 -13.97
CA TYR A 485 -11.24 -6.23 -13.38
C TYR A 485 -11.20 -6.08 -11.85
N LEU A 486 -10.19 -6.64 -11.18
CA LEU A 486 -10.03 -6.50 -9.73
C LEU A 486 -9.55 -5.08 -9.34
N ASP A 487 -8.61 -4.51 -10.08
CA ASP A 487 -8.10 -3.14 -9.85
C ASP A 487 -9.18 -2.06 -10.15
N SER A 488 -10.14 -2.37 -11.03
CA SER A 488 -11.27 -1.46 -11.28
C SER A 488 -12.19 -1.26 -10.08
N TYR A 489 -12.19 -2.17 -9.11
CA TYR A 489 -12.96 -2.00 -7.86
C TYR A 489 -12.24 -1.12 -6.84
N ASP A 490 -10.90 -1.06 -6.85
CA ASP A 490 -10.11 -0.23 -5.95
C ASP A 490 -10.07 1.25 -6.39
N ASN A 491 -10.21 1.54 -7.69
CA ASN A 491 -10.25 2.91 -8.22
C ASN A 491 -11.67 3.52 -8.28
N ALA A 492 -12.73 2.77 -7.99
CA ALA A 492 -14.11 3.23 -8.18
C ALA A 492 -14.74 3.90 -6.94
N SER A 493 -14.06 4.01 -5.79
CA SER A 493 -14.67 4.58 -4.58
C SER A 493 -14.53 6.09 -4.39
N ASP A 494 -13.67 6.77 -5.16
CA ASP A 494 -13.28 8.16 -4.84
C ASP A 494 -13.75 9.22 -5.85
N ASP A 495 -14.31 8.84 -7.00
CA ASP A 495 -14.84 9.77 -8.03
C ASP A 495 -16.38 9.79 -8.09
N ILE A 496 -17.06 10.00 -6.96
CA ILE A 496 -18.49 10.40 -6.97
C ILE A 496 -18.55 11.92 -7.14
N ASP A 497 -18.32 12.38 -8.37
CA ASP A 497 -18.72 13.71 -8.79
C ASP A 497 -20.25 13.74 -8.94
N TYR A 498 -20.90 14.45 -8.02
CA TYR A 498 -22.31 14.85 -8.14
C TYR A 498 -22.46 15.85 -9.30
N VAL A 499 -22.48 15.34 -10.54
CA VAL A 499 -22.92 16.14 -11.68
C VAL A 499 -24.45 16.08 -11.74
N SER A 500 -25.07 17.14 -11.24
CA SER A 500 -26.50 17.41 -11.42
C SER A 500 -26.76 17.73 -12.90
N ASP A 501 -27.10 16.71 -13.68
CA ASP A 501 -27.50 16.88 -15.08
C ASP A 501 -29.02 17.15 -15.19
N GLU A 502 -29.39 18.42 -15.16
CA GLU A 502 -30.61 18.90 -15.81
C GLU A 502 -30.20 19.58 -17.12
N GLY A 503 -30.34 18.86 -18.24
CA GLY A 503 -29.90 19.35 -19.54
C GLY A 503 -30.54 18.61 -20.72
N ASP A 504 -31.81 18.92 -20.98
CA ASP A 504 -32.52 18.65 -22.24
C ASP A 504 -31.65 18.94 -23.47
N SER A 505 -31.36 17.92 -24.28
CA SER A 505 -31.22 18.10 -25.73
C SER A 505 -31.39 16.78 -26.48
N ASP A 506 -32.49 16.71 -27.22
CA ASP A 506 -32.70 15.85 -28.38
C ASP A 506 -31.52 15.96 -29.37
N GLU A 507 -31.09 14.83 -29.93
CA GLU A 507 -30.95 14.57 -31.37
C GLU A 507 -29.85 13.53 -31.71
N ASP A 508 -30.27 12.64 -32.61
CA ASP A 508 -29.51 11.86 -33.58
C ASP A 508 -28.75 10.57 -33.18
N ALA A 509 -29.46 9.49 -33.51
CA ALA A 509 -29.02 8.12 -33.64
C ALA A 509 -27.95 7.93 -34.73
N THR A 510 -26.80 7.38 -34.33
CA THR A 510 -26.01 6.47 -35.17
C THR A 510 -25.64 5.25 -34.34
N ALA A 511 -26.42 4.19 -34.52
CA ALA A 511 -26.25 2.89 -33.88
C ALA A 511 -25.19 2.06 -34.63
N GLU A 512 -23.99 1.99 -34.08
CA GLU A 512 -22.99 0.95 -34.32
C GLU A 512 -22.46 0.54 -32.93
N GLY A 513 -23.31 -0.17 -32.18
CA GLY A 513 -22.93 -0.76 -30.89
C GLY A 513 -22.34 -2.14 -31.13
N GLU A 514 -21.02 -2.26 -30.98
CA GLU A 514 -20.34 -3.55 -30.91
C GLU A 514 -20.68 -4.23 -29.58
N ASP A 515 -21.61 -5.17 -29.68
CA ASP A 515 -22.05 -6.11 -28.64
C ASP A 515 -20.88 -7.04 -28.24
N PHE A 516 -20.05 -6.58 -27.29
CA PHE A 516 -19.07 -7.41 -26.58
C PHE A 516 -19.81 -8.31 -25.57
N GLY A 517 -20.52 -9.30 -26.12
CA GLY A 517 -21.31 -10.26 -25.35
C GLY A 517 -20.46 -11.23 -24.53
N ASP A 518 -20.91 -11.42 -23.29
CA ASP A 518 -20.61 -12.46 -22.29
C ASP A 518 -20.56 -13.91 -22.82
N SER A 519 -19.59 -14.22 -23.69
CA SER A 519 -19.44 -15.53 -24.33
C SER A 519 -18.26 -16.34 -23.79
N LEU A 520 -17.99 -16.28 -22.48
CA LEU A 520 -16.98 -17.15 -21.85
C LEU A 520 -17.54 -18.48 -21.31
N TYR A 521 -18.86 -18.69 -21.30
CA TYR A 521 -19.46 -19.94 -20.79
C TYR A 521 -20.55 -20.61 -21.64
N SER A 522 -20.87 -20.13 -22.84
CA SER A 522 -21.94 -20.72 -23.67
C SER A 522 -21.40 -21.70 -24.71
N THR A 523 -21.37 -22.99 -24.38
CA THR A 523 -21.18 -24.09 -25.37
C THR A 523 -22.54 -24.67 -25.79
N PRO A 524 -22.80 -24.93 -27.09
CA PRO A 524 -24.09 -25.37 -27.57
C PRO A 524 -24.37 -26.83 -27.19
N ALA A 525 -25.46 -27.05 -26.46
CA ALA A 525 -25.92 -28.36 -26.03
C ALA A 525 -26.74 -29.06 -27.12
N ILE A 526 -26.18 -30.08 -27.79
CA ILE A 526 -26.95 -31.07 -28.56
C ILE A 526 -26.49 -32.50 -28.19
N SER A 527 -27.37 -33.17 -27.42
CA SER A 527 -27.63 -34.61 -27.28
C SER A 527 -26.52 -35.59 -26.85
N ASN A 528 -26.53 -35.98 -25.56
CA ASN A 528 -26.60 -37.38 -25.08
C ASN A 528 -26.68 -37.39 -23.54
N ALA A 529 -27.89 -37.52 -22.97
CA ALA A 529 -28.12 -37.47 -21.51
C ALA A 529 -27.36 -38.56 -20.70
N ALA A 530 -27.04 -39.70 -21.32
CA ALA A 530 -26.23 -40.74 -20.68
C ALA A 530 -24.71 -40.45 -20.73
N GLN A 531 -24.27 -39.63 -21.69
CA GLN A 531 -22.87 -39.24 -21.86
C GLN A 531 -22.53 -38.03 -20.99
N THR A 532 -23.50 -37.14 -20.75
CA THR A 532 -23.39 -36.02 -19.82
C THR A 532 -23.25 -36.49 -18.36
N GLY A 533 -23.96 -37.55 -17.95
CA GLY A 533 -23.85 -38.12 -16.60
C GLY A 533 -22.45 -38.64 -16.27
N ARG A 534 -21.87 -39.49 -17.14
CA ARG A 534 -20.50 -40.01 -16.96
C ARG A 534 -19.45 -38.91 -17.04
N SER A 535 -19.68 -37.87 -17.85
CA SER A 535 -18.80 -36.72 -17.94
C SER A 535 -18.80 -35.90 -16.64
N ALA A 536 -19.98 -35.71 -16.03
CA ALA A 536 -20.11 -35.00 -14.76
C ALA A 536 -19.43 -35.76 -13.61
N GLU A 537 -19.67 -37.07 -13.51
CA GLU A 537 -19.04 -37.96 -12.53
C GLU A 537 -17.50 -37.93 -12.65
N THR A 538 -16.99 -38.06 -13.87
CA THR A 538 -15.54 -37.98 -14.14
C THR A 538 -14.98 -36.59 -13.78
N SER A 539 -15.72 -35.51 -14.05
CA SER A 539 -15.30 -34.16 -13.67
C SER A 539 -15.27 -33.97 -12.14
N MET A 540 -16.29 -34.45 -11.43
CA MET A 540 -16.31 -34.40 -9.96
C MET A 540 -15.14 -35.18 -9.36
N LEU A 541 -14.85 -36.37 -9.90
CA LEU A 541 -13.71 -37.18 -9.45
C LEU A 541 -12.37 -36.46 -9.70
N ASN A 542 -12.21 -35.82 -10.86
CA ASN A 542 -11.03 -35.01 -11.16
C ASN A 542 -10.88 -33.82 -10.20
N ASP A 543 -11.98 -33.16 -9.85
CA ASP A 543 -11.96 -32.04 -8.92
C ASP A 543 -11.66 -32.51 -7.48
N VAL A 544 -12.13 -33.69 -7.06
CA VAL A 544 -11.72 -34.32 -5.78
C VAL A 544 -10.21 -34.58 -5.76
N HIS A 545 -9.64 -35.11 -6.84
CA HIS A 545 -8.19 -35.31 -6.94
C HIS A 545 -7.40 -33.99 -6.92
N ALA A 546 -7.90 -32.96 -7.60
CA ALA A 546 -7.31 -31.64 -7.59
C ALA A 546 -7.36 -31.00 -6.19
N LEU A 547 -8.48 -31.18 -5.46
CA LEU A 547 -8.62 -30.73 -4.07
C LEU A 547 -7.62 -31.42 -3.14
N ASP A 548 -7.41 -32.72 -3.28
CA ASP A 548 -6.39 -33.45 -2.51
C ASP A 548 -4.97 -32.95 -2.81
N ALA A 549 -4.67 -32.62 -4.07
CA ALA A 549 -3.38 -32.04 -4.46
C ALA A 549 -3.19 -30.64 -3.87
N LEU A 550 -4.22 -29.78 -3.96
CA LEU A 550 -4.19 -28.43 -3.37
C LEU A 550 -4.06 -28.49 -1.85
N LYS A 551 -4.78 -29.41 -1.20
CA LYS A 551 -4.68 -29.66 0.24
C LYS A 551 -3.25 -29.99 0.66
N LYS A 552 -2.58 -30.89 -0.05
CA LYS A 552 -1.16 -31.23 0.21
C LYS A 552 -0.25 -30.02 0.03
N CYS A 553 -0.46 -29.23 -1.02
CA CYS A 553 0.28 -27.99 -1.26
C CYS A 553 0.14 -27.02 -0.08
N LEU A 554 -1.09 -26.74 0.36
CA LEU A 554 -1.37 -25.85 1.49
C LEU A 554 -0.84 -26.40 2.82
N GLN A 555 -0.89 -27.72 3.04
CA GLN A 555 -0.29 -28.36 4.21
C GLN A 555 1.24 -28.18 4.25
N ASN A 556 1.91 -28.22 3.11
CA ASN A 556 3.34 -27.95 3.03
C ASN A 556 3.65 -26.49 3.35
N VAL A 557 2.88 -25.54 2.81
CA VAL A 557 2.99 -24.11 3.13
C VAL A 557 2.80 -23.89 4.63
N ARG A 558 1.73 -24.46 5.20
CA ARG A 558 1.45 -24.41 6.64
C ARG A 558 2.60 -24.94 7.49
N THR A 559 3.21 -26.05 7.07
CA THR A 559 4.35 -26.64 7.78
C THR A 559 5.54 -25.69 7.75
N GLY A 560 5.87 -25.10 6.59
CA GLY A 560 6.94 -24.09 6.49
C GLY A 560 6.70 -22.86 7.37
N LEU A 561 5.45 -22.40 7.47
CA LEU A 561 5.08 -21.31 8.38
C LEU A 561 5.25 -21.69 9.86
N LEU A 562 4.87 -22.91 10.24
CA LEU A 562 5.00 -23.41 11.61
C LEU A 562 6.45 -23.73 12.00
N ASP A 563 7.29 -24.07 11.03
CA ASP A 563 8.73 -24.30 11.22
C ASP A 563 9.52 -23.00 11.39
N ASN A 564 8.90 -21.83 11.14
CA ASN A 564 9.52 -20.53 11.39
C ASN A 564 9.83 -20.37 12.88
N SER A 565 11.03 -19.86 13.18
CA SER A 565 11.52 -19.70 14.56
C SER A 565 10.63 -18.83 15.45
N LEU A 566 9.89 -17.88 14.86
CA LEU A 566 8.95 -17.02 15.56
C LEU A 566 7.61 -17.74 15.80
N ALA A 567 7.19 -18.64 14.92
CA ALA A 567 5.88 -19.30 15.00
C ALA A 567 5.71 -20.17 16.27
N GLY A 568 6.79 -20.75 16.78
CA GLY A 568 6.77 -21.54 18.03
C GLY A 568 6.29 -20.75 19.26
N GLN A 569 6.33 -19.41 19.20
CA GLN A 569 5.90 -18.55 20.30
C GLN A 569 4.37 -18.39 20.38
N PHE A 570 3.62 -18.76 19.33
CA PHE A 570 2.15 -18.68 19.32
C PHE A 570 1.46 -19.62 20.31
N HIS A 571 2.00 -20.82 20.50
CA HIS A 571 1.26 -21.90 21.17
C HIS A 571 1.21 -21.79 22.71
N GLY A 572 2.07 -20.95 23.31
CA GLY A 572 2.23 -20.90 24.77
C GLY A 572 1.27 -19.93 25.49
N GLU A 573 1.00 -18.76 24.92
CA GLU A 573 0.56 -17.61 25.74
C GLU A 573 -0.84 -17.05 25.46
N TRP A 574 -1.29 -16.99 24.21
CA TRP A 574 -2.60 -16.37 23.90
C TRP A 574 -3.80 -17.16 24.43
N ARG A 575 -3.62 -18.43 24.78
CA ARG A 575 -4.70 -19.28 25.29
C ARG A 575 -5.05 -19.03 26.75
N LYS A 576 -4.30 -18.19 27.47
CA LYS A 576 -4.45 -17.99 28.93
C LYS A 576 -4.76 -16.56 29.37
N THR A 577 -4.77 -15.58 28.47
CA THR A 577 -4.88 -14.17 28.85
C THR A 577 -6.29 -13.69 29.15
N ASP A 578 -7.33 -14.45 28.81
CA ASP A 578 -8.69 -13.90 28.86
C ASP A 578 -9.43 -14.14 30.19
N GLU A 579 -8.96 -15.03 31.08
CA GLU A 579 -9.82 -15.45 32.21
C GLU A 579 -9.29 -15.30 33.64
N ASP A 580 -7.98 -15.19 33.96
CA ASP A 580 -7.63 -15.38 35.41
C ASP A 580 -6.47 -14.65 36.10
N ASP A 581 -5.52 -13.93 35.47
CA ASP A 581 -4.28 -13.57 36.19
C ASP A 581 -4.04 -12.06 36.37
N ASN A 582 -4.74 -11.48 37.35
CA ASN A 582 -4.41 -10.16 37.90
C ASN A 582 -3.15 -10.15 38.81
N ASN A 583 -2.42 -11.28 38.96
CA ASN A 583 -1.35 -11.33 39.97
C ASN A 583 -0.22 -12.36 39.81
N LYS A 584 0.08 -12.91 38.62
CA LYS A 584 1.23 -13.80 38.45
C LYS A 584 2.12 -13.39 37.29
N GLY A 585 3.39 -13.16 37.61
CA GLY A 585 4.40 -12.52 36.79
C GLY A 585 4.44 -13.01 35.35
N GLY A 586 4.29 -12.04 34.42
CA GLY A 586 4.36 -12.25 32.99
C GLY A 586 5.64 -12.98 32.58
N ILE A 587 5.46 -14.13 31.94
CA ILE A 587 6.53 -14.96 31.45
C ILE A 587 7.01 -14.38 30.11
N GLY A 588 8.21 -13.80 30.07
CA GLY A 588 9.15 -14.02 28.96
C GLY A 588 8.95 -13.40 27.57
N ILE A 589 7.85 -12.70 27.21
CA ILE A 589 7.75 -12.01 25.88
C ILE A 589 8.71 -10.81 25.75
N THR A 590 9.43 -10.43 26.81
CA THR A 590 10.20 -9.17 26.88
C THR A 590 11.39 -9.06 25.91
N ASN A 591 11.70 -10.09 25.11
CA ASN A 591 12.88 -10.10 24.25
C ASN A 591 12.60 -10.02 22.74
N LEU A 592 11.34 -9.90 22.31
CA LEU A 592 11.03 -9.69 20.90
C LEU A 592 11.28 -8.25 20.48
N THR A 593 11.98 -8.06 19.36
CA THR A 593 12.08 -6.74 18.73
C THR A 593 10.73 -6.35 18.11
N VAL A 594 10.56 -5.07 17.79
CA VAL A 594 9.33 -4.58 17.14
C VAL A 594 9.13 -5.25 15.78
N GLU A 595 10.22 -5.46 15.03
CA GLU A 595 10.19 -6.17 13.74
C GLU A 595 9.78 -7.64 13.90
N ASP A 596 10.22 -8.31 14.98
CA ASP A 596 9.79 -9.69 15.25
C ASP A 596 8.28 -9.75 15.52
N GLN A 597 7.72 -8.74 16.18
CA GLN A 597 6.27 -8.64 16.40
C GLN A 597 5.52 -8.44 15.08
N TYR A 598 6.02 -7.61 14.17
CA TYR A 598 5.41 -7.44 12.85
C TYR A 598 5.50 -8.71 12.00
N CYS A 599 6.63 -9.41 12.01
CA CYS A 599 6.76 -10.70 11.33
C CYS A 599 5.82 -11.76 11.91
N LEU A 600 5.64 -11.79 13.23
CA LEU A 600 4.64 -12.65 13.87
C LEU A 600 3.22 -12.36 13.36
N ILE A 601 2.83 -11.09 13.27
CA ILE A 601 1.52 -10.70 12.73
C ILE A 601 1.32 -11.26 11.32
N LEU A 602 2.32 -11.10 10.44
CA LEU A 602 2.27 -11.64 9.07
C LEU A 602 2.15 -13.18 9.07
N ILE A 603 3.03 -13.88 9.79
CA ILE A 603 3.02 -15.36 9.87
C ILE A 603 1.66 -15.87 10.34
N ARG A 604 1.09 -15.22 11.37
CA ARG A 604 -0.24 -15.57 11.89
C ARG A 604 -1.30 -15.44 10.82
N SER A 605 -1.32 -14.30 10.13
CA SER A 605 -2.34 -14.05 9.12
C SER A 605 -2.24 -15.04 7.96
N GLU A 606 -1.03 -15.37 7.52
CA GLU A 606 -0.81 -16.40 6.50
C GLU A 606 -1.29 -17.79 6.97
N ILE A 607 -1.03 -18.17 8.23
CA ILE A 607 -1.56 -19.43 8.80
C ILE A 607 -3.09 -19.42 8.83
N GLU A 608 -3.72 -18.31 9.25
CA GLU A 608 -5.18 -18.17 9.27
C GLU A 608 -5.79 -18.29 7.87
N THR A 609 -5.15 -17.71 6.86
CA THR A 609 -5.56 -17.86 5.45
C THR A 609 -5.39 -19.29 4.96
N VAL A 610 -4.30 -19.98 5.30
CA VAL A 610 -4.13 -21.41 4.98
C VAL A 610 -5.22 -22.26 5.63
N ASP A 611 -5.48 -22.04 6.92
CA ASP A 611 -6.48 -22.80 7.68
C ASP A 611 -7.90 -22.59 7.13
N PHE A 612 -8.23 -21.36 6.70
CA PHE A 612 -9.48 -21.04 6.00
C PHE A 612 -9.66 -21.91 4.74
N TYR A 613 -8.66 -21.95 3.86
CA TYR A 613 -8.75 -22.73 2.62
C TYR A 613 -8.69 -24.23 2.85
N LEU A 614 -7.96 -24.73 3.86
CA LEU A 614 -7.98 -26.14 4.23
C LEU A 614 -9.37 -26.59 4.72
N ALA A 615 -10.08 -25.72 5.45
CA ALA A 615 -11.46 -25.96 5.85
C ALA A 615 -12.41 -25.94 4.64
N ALA A 616 -12.28 -24.96 3.74
CA ALA A 616 -13.06 -24.88 2.50
C ALA A 616 -12.87 -26.11 1.59
N ILE A 617 -11.62 -26.57 1.42
CA ILE A 617 -11.30 -27.79 0.67
C ILE A 617 -11.97 -29.01 1.31
N SER A 618 -11.85 -29.14 2.64
CA SER A 618 -12.42 -30.30 3.35
C SER A 618 -13.94 -30.36 3.22
N GLU A 619 -14.61 -29.21 3.31
CA GLU A 619 -16.05 -29.10 3.15
C GLU A 619 -16.50 -29.37 1.71
N LEU A 620 -15.80 -28.81 0.72
CA LEU A 620 -16.09 -29.07 -0.69
C LEU A 620 -15.87 -30.53 -1.08
N SER A 621 -14.78 -31.14 -0.64
CA SER A 621 -14.52 -32.57 -0.85
C SER A 621 -15.63 -33.44 -0.25
N ARG A 622 -16.12 -33.11 0.96
CA ARG A 622 -17.23 -33.82 1.60
C ARG A 622 -18.49 -33.75 0.74
N GLN A 623 -18.88 -32.56 0.30
CA GLN A 623 -20.08 -32.36 -0.52
C GLN A 623 -19.98 -33.05 -1.89
N LEU A 624 -18.81 -33.05 -2.53
CA LEU A 624 -18.59 -33.76 -3.79
C LEU A 624 -18.69 -35.29 -3.63
N VAL A 625 -18.11 -35.85 -2.56
CA VAL A 625 -18.18 -37.31 -2.29
C VAL A 625 -19.61 -37.74 -1.97
N GLU A 626 -20.39 -36.92 -1.27
CA GLU A 626 -21.81 -37.18 -1.01
C GLU A 626 -22.60 -37.21 -2.33
N ARG A 627 -22.42 -36.22 -3.22
CA ARG A 627 -23.05 -36.22 -4.54
C ARG A 627 -22.63 -37.40 -5.42
N LEU A 628 -21.35 -37.78 -5.41
CA LEU A 628 -20.88 -38.96 -6.14
C LEU A 628 -21.53 -40.25 -5.60
N SER A 629 -21.70 -40.37 -4.28
CA SER A 629 -22.34 -41.51 -3.65
C SER A 629 -23.83 -41.61 -4.00
N GLU A 630 -24.50 -40.48 -4.21
CA GLU A 630 -25.88 -40.43 -4.69
C GLU A 630 -26.00 -40.90 -6.16
N LEU A 631 -24.96 -40.69 -6.98
CA LEU A 631 -24.92 -41.11 -8.38
C LEU A 631 -24.61 -42.60 -8.56
N ASP A 632 -23.71 -43.18 -7.74
CA ASP A 632 -23.23 -44.57 -7.87
C ASP A 632 -24.18 -45.64 -7.28
N GLY A 633 -25.27 -45.22 -6.63
CA GLY A 633 -26.14 -46.12 -5.88
C GLY A 633 -25.44 -46.74 -4.65
N PRO A 634 -26.13 -47.59 -3.87
CA PRO A 634 -25.70 -48.02 -2.53
C PRO A 634 -24.45 -48.93 -2.46
N THR A 635 -23.63 -49.00 -3.51
CA THR A 635 -22.53 -49.97 -3.64
C THR A 635 -21.16 -49.44 -3.22
N VAL A 636 -20.96 -48.12 -3.09
CA VAL A 636 -19.66 -47.53 -2.73
C VAL A 636 -19.67 -47.03 -1.29
N SER A 637 -19.11 -47.82 -0.38
CA SER A 637 -18.86 -47.41 1.01
C SER A 637 -17.67 -46.44 1.06
N ALA A 638 -17.87 -45.17 0.72
CA ALA A 638 -16.87 -44.13 0.91
C ALA A 638 -16.60 -43.95 2.41
N LYS A 639 -15.35 -44.16 2.85
CA LYS A 639 -14.93 -43.76 4.19
C LYS A 639 -14.90 -42.24 4.24
N VAL A 640 -15.99 -41.64 4.73
CA VAL A 640 -16.02 -40.22 5.05
C VAL A 640 -15.00 -39.98 6.17
N VAL A 641 -13.87 -39.38 5.82
CA VAL A 641 -12.90 -38.92 6.81
C VAL A 641 -13.53 -37.70 7.48
N LYS A 642 -14.03 -37.87 8.71
CA LYS A 642 -14.38 -36.72 9.56
C LYS A 642 -13.09 -35.93 9.80
N GLY A 643 -12.92 -34.82 9.09
CA GLY A 643 -11.87 -33.87 9.41
C GLY A 643 -12.26 -33.11 10.67
N ASP A 644 -11.49 -33.26 11.75
CA ASP A 644 -11.60 -32.44 12.96
C ASP A 644 -11.04 -31.04 12.68
N TRP A 645 -11.73 -30.26 11.87
CA TRP A 645 -11.43 -28.84 11.70
C TRP A 645 -12.41 -28.04 12.55
N CYS A 646 -11.91 -27.51 13.66
CA CYS A 646 -12.68 -26.64 14.56
C CYS A 646 -12.44 -25.19 14.15
N VAL A 647 -13.17 -24.70 13.14
CA VAL A 647 -13.28 -23.27 12.88
C VAL A 647 -14.06 -22.68 14.06
N ARG A 648 -13.40 -21.83 14.85
CA ARG A 648 -13.95 -21.30 16.10
C ARG A 648 -14.93 -20.14 15.89
N GLU A 649 -14.79 -19.42 14.78
CA GLU A 649 -15.63 -18.27 14.45
C GLU A 649 -16.76 -18.67 13.51
N GLU A 650 -17.99 -18.32 13.91
CA GLU A 650 -19.22 -18.60 13.13
C GLU A 650 -19.23 -17.86 11.79
N SER A 651 -18.73 -16.62 11.74
CA SER A 651 -18.60 -15.81 10.52
C SER A 651 -17.73 -16.49 9.45
N LEU A 652 -16.61 -17.11 9.85
CA LEU A 652 -15.73 -17.84 8.95
C LEU A 652 -16.42 -19.08 8.38
N ARG A 653 -17.27 -19.75 9.18
CA ARG A 653 -18.05 -20.90 8.70
C ARG A 653 -19.01 -20.48 7.59
N ASP A 654 -19.71 -19.37 7.76
CA ASP A 654 -20.64 -18.85 6.74
C ASP A 654 -19.92 -18.49 5.45
N GLN A 655 -18.74 -17.87 5.54
CA GLN A 655 -17.89 -17.58 4.38
C GLN A 655 -17.44 -18.87 3.66
N ILE A 656 -16.98 -19.88 4.41
CA ILE A 656 -16.61 -21.20 3.86
C ILE A 656 -17.80 -21.85 3.15
N THR A 657 -18.98 -21.84 3.78
CA THR A 657 -20.20 -22.36 3.16
C THR A 657 -20.54 -21.59 1.88
N ALA A 658 -20.45 -20.26 1.89
CA ALA A 658 -20.72 -19.44 0.70
C ALA A 658 -19.78 -19.78 -0.48
N VAL A 659 -18.48 -19.95 -0.23
CA VAL A 659 -17.49 -20.33 -1.26
C VAL A 659 -17.78 -21.72 -1.82
N THR A 660 -18.04 -22.70 -0.95
CA THR A 660 -18.28 -24.10 -1.36
C THR A 660 -19.61 -24.27 -2.08
N THR A 661 -20.70 -23.67 -1.57
CA THR A 661 -22.01 -23.68 -2.23
C THR A 661 -21.94 -23.01 -3.61
N THR A 662 -21.23 -21.89 -3.71
CA THR A 662 -21.00 -21.23 -5.00
C THR A 662 -20.31 -22.15 -5.99
N PHE A 663 -19.20 -22.78 -5.58
CA PHE A 663 -18.45 -23.68 -6.44
C PHE A 663 -19.34 -24.76 -7.03
N LEU A 664 -20.14 -25.41 -6.18
CA LEU A 664 -21.06 -26.46 -6.62
C LEU A 664 -22.15 -25.91 -7.54
N SER A 665 -22.71 -24.74 -7.24
CA SER A 665 -23.77 -24.15 -8.07
C SER A 665 -23.31 -23.78 -9.48
N ILE A 666 -22.06 -23.32 -9.63
CA ILE A 666 -21.51 -22.92 -10.92
C ILE A 666 -21.01 -24.13 -11.71
N ARG A 667 -20.30 -25.06 -11.05
CA ARG A 667 -19.63 -26.18 -11.71
C ARG A 667 -20.55 -27.39 -11.92
N TYR A 668 -21.52 -27.60 -11.04
CA TYR A 668 -22.42 -28.76 -10.99
C TYR A 668 -23.87 -28.32 -10.71
N PRO A 669 -24.48 -27.55 -11.63
CA PRO A 669 -25.83 -27.01 -11.49
C PRO A 669 -26.92 -28.08 -11.43
#